data_AF-A0A942CUC7-F1
#
_entry.id   AF-A0A942CUC7-F1
#
_cell.length_a   1.000
_cell.length_b   1.000
_cell.length_c   1.000
_cell.angle_alpha   90.00
_cell.angle_beta   90.00
_cell.angle_gamma   90.00
#
_symmetry.space_group_name_H-M   'P 1'
#
loop_
_entity.id
_entity.type
_entity.pdbx_description
1 polymer ?
#
loop_
_entity_poly.entity_id
_entity_poly.type
_entity_poly.pdbx_seq_one_letter_code
_entity_poly.pdbx_strand_id
1 'polypeptide(L)'
;MPKVSSFILRLLLAFVLPALWLGSVARAQLVGDPGTPPVATQMDSSKSQATAATPSGKKRLSKDFTLKGDSHWTDTNIDLQPGEHVMVTATGSMRYADAKEENGPEGVSRGFKDLLRQLPFNGAGRGAVIGRIGDPDTAETFLIGAQRDVLAPVAGRLAVGVNQGKNDSADGSYSVHVDVYAAETGAGVVPRVVAQLVTSLPGIDNALFEKIPRRIGDKEGNPGDMVNFLILGSETGMQRVFTTAGWVKVDADVKDTVLHGIIGSLSKESYLTMPMSQLYLFGRPQDYGWAHAEPISVVASRNHLRVWKAPFQVNGETVWVGAATHDIGFERDQRNNGITHKIDPNIDAERDYVGKTLSSTGLVAQVMHFLPDKPMQEAKTATGGSFHSNGQVLILKLAESGKDLSASFSSEFCSVLQGENPDGGNWGACGDYLNVPAADAPSGKVAEISDLELKKYRVLVVPGVLSSCQANTEAFQDGQKHLQEKHGITVDFFQAPNDTSTNNGAKIASYLREKMAGDARKYIVVSYSKGSPDVQEALASDPQARNAIAAHVTVAGAIGGSPIAETMPEIAQRYAGMLKLGTCDGNVADAFKSLRRDVRKRFLQDHPDPLVPSFSLAAVSDETTTSKMLLEAWKLLTAYDPRTDSQLLQSDALIPGGNYLGTLHADHLAVALNYENVAEQSIKAFANHNHYPRVALFEAAVRFAAENLASAQKSAQQ
;
A
#
# COMPACT_ATOMS: atom_id res chain seq x y z
N MET A 1 -15.06 -29.42 34.22
CA MET A 1 -14.52 -28.62 33.10
C MET A 1 -14.31 -29.56 31.93
N PRO A 2 -15.05 -29.43 30.81
CA PRO A 2 -14.79 -30.27 29.64
C PRO A 2 -13.45 -29.85 29.04
N LYS A 3 -12.65 -30.83 28.60
CA LYS A 3 -11.34 -30.62 27.98
C LYS A 3 -11.54 -29.83 26.69
N VAL A 4 -11.22 -28.53 26.72
CA VAL A 4 -11.02 -27.72 25.51
C VAL A 4 -9.92 -28.42 24.70
N SER A 5 -10.21 -28.75 23.42
CA SER A 5 -9.23 -29.36 22.53
C SER A 5 -7.97 -28.49 22.47
N SER A 6 -6.78 -29.10 22.55
CA SER A 6 -5.46 -28.46 22.44
C SER A 6 -5.35 -27.56 21.19
N PHE A 7 -6.10 -27.87 20.13
CA PHE A 7 -6.18 -27.08 18.90
C PHE A 7 -6.91 -25.74 19.10
N ILE A 8 -8.00 -25.72 19.89
CA ILE A 8 -8.83 -24.53 20.16
C ILE A 8 -8.04 -23.49 20.95
N LEU A 9 -7.30 -23.92 21.98
CA LEU A 9 -6.44 -23.03 22.74
C LEU A 9 -5.34 -22.45 21.84
N ARG A 10 -4.80 -23.24 20.90
CA ARG A 10 -3.72 -22.82 19.97
C ARG A 10 -4.18 -21.88 18.87
N LEU A 11 -5.38 -22.06 18.31
CA LEU A 11 -5.98 -21.17 17.31
C LEU A 11 -6.35 -19.82 17.94
N LEU A 12 -6.96 -19.84 19.13
CA LEU A 12 -7.15 -18.64 19.94
C LEU A 12 -5.79 -18.00 20.25
N LEU A 13 -4.77 -18.73 20.68
CA LEU A 13 -3.43 -18.19 20.90
C LEU A 13 -2.78 -17.63 19.61
N ALA A 14 -3.09 -18.13 18.40
CA ALA A 14 -2.54 -17.60 17.14
C ALA A 14 -3.08 -16.20 16.79
N PHE A 15 -4.36 -15.94 17.10
CA PHE A 15 -5.01 -14.64 16.90
C PHE A 15 -4.97 -13.74 18.15
N VAL A 16 -4.85 -14.33 19.35
CA VAL A 16 -5.00 -13.66 20.66
C VAL A 16 -3.67 -13.54 21.44
N LEU A 17 -2.61 -14.34 21.21
CA LEU A 17 -1.30 -14.10 21.86
C LEU A 17 -0.63 -12.79 21.46
N PRO A 18 -0.67 -12.33 20.20
CA PRO A 18 -0.13 -11.02 19.85
C PRO A 18 -0.82 -9.91 20.66
N ALA A 19 -2.09 -10.11 20.97
CA ALA A 19 -2.95 -9.17 21.67
C ALA A 19 -2.82 -9.20 23.21
N LEU A 20 -2.76 -10.39 23.83
CA LEU A 20 -2.77 -10.53 25.29
C LEU A 20 -1.45 -10.15 25.98
N TRP A 21 -0.33 -10.08 25.25
CA TRP A 21 0.99 -9.80 25.84
C TRP A 21 1.50 -8.37 25.67
N LEU A 22 0.87 -7.56 24.81
CA LEU A 22 1.20 -6.13 24.66
C LEU A 22 0.68 -5.28 25.82
N GLY A 23 -0.31 -5.76 26.59
CA GLY A 23 -0.81 -5.10 27.81
C GLY A 23 0.19 -5.07 28.98
N SER A 24 1.29 -5.83 28.93
CA SER A 24 2.23 -6.01 30.04
C SER A 24 3.57 -5.28 29.85
N VAL A 25 3.83 -4.69 28.68
CA VAL A 25 5.16 -4.09 28.36
C VAL A 25 5.32 -2.69 28.96
N ALA A 26 4.31 -2.15 29.65
CA ALA A 26 4.42 -0.87 30.36
C ALA A 26 5.33 -0.91 31.60
N ARG A 27 5.86 -2.08 32.02
CA ARG A 27 6.83 -2.18 33.13
C ARG A 27 7.79 -3.37 32.94
N ALA A 28 8.88 -3.19 32.21
CA ALA A 28 10.03 -4.08 32.35
C ALA A 28 11.32 -3.25 32.33
N GLN A 29 11.96 -3.15 33.50
CA GLN A 29 13.27 -2.55 33.67
C GLN A 29 14.33 -3.41 32.97
N LEU A 30 15.27 -2.73 32.30
CA LEU A 30 16.47 -3.28 31.71
C LEU A 30 17.36 -3.93 32.80
N VAL A 31 17.47 -5.25 32.78
CA VAL A 31 18.64 -5.95 33.34
C VAL A 31 19.04 -7.03 32.34
N GLY A 32 20.20 -6.87 31.72
CA GLY A 32 20.78 -7.85 30.81
C GLY A 32 21.52 -8.94 31.58
N ASP A 33 21.37 -10.18 31.14
CA ASP A 33 22.21 -11.29 31.58
C ASP A 33 22.82 -11.98 30.33
N PRO A 34 24.11 -12.38 30.36
CA PRO A 34 24.84 -12.79 29.17
C PRO A 34 24.69 -14.30 28.96
N GLY A 35 23.69 -14.70 28.18
CA GLY A 35 23.57 -16.09 27.68
C GLY A 35 24.31 -16.27 26.36
N THR A 36 25.21 -17.25 26.30
CA THR A 36 26.00 -17.62 25.12
C THR A 36 25.13 -17.89 23.88
N PRO A 37 25.44 -17.34 22.70
CA PRO A 37 24.63 -17.54 21.50
C PRO A 37 24.73 -18.99 20.98
N PRO A 38 23.63 -19.62 20.53
CA PRO A 38 23.68 -20.92 19.88
C PRO A 38 24.33 -20.80 18.50
N VAL A 39 25.08 -21.84 18.14
CA VAL A 39 25.79 -22.01 16.86
C VAL A 39 24.79 -21.99 15.71
N ALA A 40 24.96 -21.05 14.79
CA ALA A 40 24.21 -20.99 13.54
C ALA A 40 24.65 -22.14 12.62
N THR A 41 23.74 -23.06 12.33
CA THR A 41 23.90 -23.98 11.20
C THR A 41 23.77 -23.18 9.91
N GLN A 42 24.81 -23.22 9.08
CA GLN A 42 24.87 -22.59 7.77
C GLN A 42 23.66 -23.02 6.92
N MET A 43 22.78 -22.08 6.59
CA MET A 43 21.89 -22.21 5.46
C MET A 43 22.69 -21.85 4.21
N ASP A 44 22.86 -22.83 3.34
CA ASP A 44 23.46 -22.70 2.02
C ASP A 44 22.60 -21.75 1.18
N SER A 45 23.05 -20.50 1.04
CA SER A 45 22.38 -19.42 0.28
C SER A 45 22.55 -19.56 -1.23
N SER A 46 22.87 -20.75 -1.72
CA SER A 46 23.11 -21.02 -3.13
C SER A 46 21.97 -21.85 -3.75
N LYS A 47 20.75 -21.31 -3.85
CA LYS A 47 19.78 -21.69 -4.91
C LYS A 47 18.50 -20.85 -4.94
N SER A 48 18.21 -20.38 -6.16
CA SER A 48 16.97 -19.78 -6.67
C SER A 48 16.72 -18.29 -6.33
N GLN A 49 17.56 -17.41 -6.86
CA GLN A 49 17.07 -16.09 -7.29
C GLN A 49 16.52 -16.24 -8.72
N ALA A 50 15.28 -15.85 -8.93
CA ALA A 50 14.75 -15.68 -10.28
C ALA A 50 15.55 -14.57 -10.97
N THR A 51 16.30 -14.91 -12.01
CA THR A 51 16.94 -13.93 -12.90
C THR A 51 15.86 -13.03 -13.46
N ALA A 52 16.03 -11.71 -13.33
CA ALA A 52 15.10 -10.75 -13.92
C ALA A 52 15.02 -11.01 -15.43
N ALA A 53 13.81 -11.20 -15.95
CA ALA A 53 13.61 -11.43 -17.38
C ALA A 53 14.11 -10.21 -18.17
N THR A 54 14.81 -10.45 -19.29
CA THR A 54 15.25 -9.38 -20.19
C THR A 54 14.02 -8.62 -20.73
N PRO A 55 14.00 -7.27 -20.69
CA PRO A 55 12.90 -6.49 -21.23
C PRO A 55 12.68 -6.77 -22.72
N SER A 56 11.42 -6.75 -23.18
CA SER A 56 11.07 -7.11 -24.56
C SER A 56 11.35 -6.00 -25.58
N GLY A 57 11.55 -4.77 -25.11
CA GLY A 57 11.82 -3.60 -25.94
C GLY A 57 13.15 -3.66 -26.71
N LYS A 58 13.34 -2.74 -27.66
CA LYS A 58 14.63 -2.61 -28.37
C LYS A 58 15.66 -1.98 -27.44
N LYS A 59 16.82 -2.64 -27.26
CA LYS A 59 17.96 -2.04 -26.54
C LYS A 59 18.39 -0.73 -27.21
N ARG A 60 18.37 0.37 -26.44
CA ARG A 60 18.74 1.71 -26.86
C ARG A 60 20.21 2.00 -26.59
N LEU A 61 20.70 1.64 -25.40
CA LEU A 61 22.10 1.84 -25.01
C LEU A 61 22.55 0.79 -23.99
N SER A 62 23.86 0.72 -23.81
CA SER A 62 24.53 -0.12 -22.84
C SER A 62 25.74 0.63 -22.26
N LYS A 63 26.00 0.50 -20.95
CA LYS A 63 27.11 1.17 -20.28
C LYS A 63 27.64 0.34 -19.10
N ASP A 64 28.95 0.24 -19.02
CA ASP A 64 29.66 -0.35 -17.90
C ASP A 64 30.37 0.72 -17.06
N PHE A 65 30.41 0.50 -15.74
CA PHE A 65 31.25 1.27 -14.82
C PHE A 65 31.51 0.47 -13.54
N THR A 66 32.42 0.98 -12.72
CA THR A 66 32.80 0.35 -11.44
C THR A 66 32.34 1.21 -10.28
N LEU A 67 31.69 0.59 -9.30
CA LEU A 67 31.46 1.18 -7.98
C LEU A 67 32.55 0.69 -7.03
N LYS A 68 33.34 1.60 -6.49
CA LYS A 68 34.33 1.29 -5.45
C LYS A 68 33.66 1.31 -4.08
N GLY A 69 34.26 0.68 -3.07
CA GLY A 69 33.67 0.63 -1.72
C GLY A 69 33.57 1.98 -1.00
N ASP A 70 34.13 3.07 -1.55
CA ASP A 70 33.95 4.46 -1.12
C ASP A 70 32.95 5.25 -1.99
N SER A 71 32.38 4.62 -3.02
CA SER A 71 31.40 5.24 -3.91
C SER A 71 30.06 5.40 -3.21
N HIS A 72 29.53 6.63 -3.17
CA HIS A 72 28.18 6.90 -2.67
C HIS A 72 27.16 6.89 -3.81
N TRP A 73 27.28 7.85 -4.72
CA TRP A 73 26.47 7.97 -5.92
C TRP A 73 27.37 8.22 -7.13
N THR A 74 27.16 7.46 -8.19
CA THR A 74 27.80 7.65 -9.49
C THR A 74 26.77 8.15 -10.49
N ASP A 75 27.02 9.32 -11.08
CA ASP A 75 26.25 9.79 -12.23
C ASP A 75 26.57 8.93 -13.45
N THR A 76 25.57 8.23 -13.98
CA THR A 76 25.76 7.34 -15.12
C THR A 76 25.82 8.08 -16.45
N ASN A 77 25.48 9.37 -16.50
CA ASN A 77 25.30 10.12 -17.74
C ASN A 77 24.27 9.49 -18.71
N ILE A 78 23.28 8.79 -18.15
CA ILE A 78 22.16 8.21 -18.87
C ILE A 78 20.91 9.01 -18.52
N ASP A 79 20.34 9.65 -19.53
CA ASP A 79 19.02 10.29 -19.44
C ASP A 79 17.97 9.30 -19.92
N LEU A 80 16.99 9.03 -19.06
CA LEU A 80 15.89 8.13 -19.31
C LEU A 80 14.66 8.91 -19.77
N GLN A 81 13.84 8.25 -20.58
CA GLN A 81 12.51 8.72 -20.96
C GLN A 81 11.43 7.90 -20.24
N PRO A 82 10.22 8.47 -20.02
CA PRO A 82 9.11 7.75 -19.42
C PRO A 82 8.80 6.46 -20.19
N GLY A 83 8.63 5.36 -19.47
CA GLY A 83 8.33 4.05 -20.02
C GLY A 83 9.55 3.23 -20.46
N GLU A 84 10.76 3.80 -20.47
CA GLU A 84 11.97 3.01 -20.74
C GLU A 84 12.26 2.03 -19.60
N HIS A 85 12.78 0.85 -19.97
CA HIS A 85 13.23 -0.16 -19.02
C HIS A 85 14.74 -0.10 -18.84
N VAL A 86 15.22 -0.17 -17.60
CA VAL A 86 16.63 -0.11 -17.23
C VAL A 86 17.00 -1.41 -16.54
N MET A 87 17.69 -2.28 -17.26
CA MET A 87 18.28 -3.50 -16.71
C MET A 87 19.66 -3.17 -16.16
N VAL A 88 19.81 -3.23 -14.85
CA VAL A 88 21.10 -3.09 -14.18
C VAL A 88 21.53 -4.45 -13.63
N THR A 89 22.75 -4.85 -13.95
CA THR A 89 23.39 -6.04 -13.39
C THR A 89 24.67 -5.62 -12.66
N ALA A 90 24.83 -6.06 -11.43
CA ALA A 90 26.02 -5.82 -10.63
C ALA A 90 26.65 -7.15 -10.20
N THR A 91 27.97 -7.21 -10.27
CA THR A 91 28.75 -8.37 -9.78
C THR A 91 30.00 -7.90 -9.05
N GLY A 92 30.57 -8.76 -8.20
CA GLY A 92 31.74 -8.45 -7.39
C GLY A 92 31.45 -8.57 -5.90
N SER A 93 32.42 -8.18 -5.07
CA SER A 93 32.32 -8.22 -3.62
C SER A 93 32.92 -6.98 -2.98
N MET A 94 32.39 -6.65 -1.80
CA MET A 94 32.93 -5.63 -0.91
C MET A 94 33.06 -6.20 0.50
N ARG A 95 33.93 -5.59 1.32
CA ARG A 95 34.13 -5.94 2.71
C ARG A 95 34.22 -4.69 3.58
N TYR A 96 33.27 -4.53 4.48
CA TYR A 96 33.36 -3.52 5.54
C TYR A 96 34.24 -4.02 6.69
N ALA A 97 34.96 -3.12 7.36
CA ALA A 97 35.87 -3.46 8.44
C ALA A 97 35.17 -4.17 9.63
N ASP A 98 33.90 -3.85 9.89
CA ASP A 98 33.05 -4.44 10.93
C ASP A 98 32.23 -5.64 10.44
N ALA A 99 32.32 -6.01 9.16
CA ALA A 99 31.62 -7.17 8.60
C ALA A 99 32.43 -8.46 8.77
N LYS A 100 31.74 -9.54 9.16
CA LYS A 100 32.37 -10.87 9.31
C LYS A 100 32.72 -11.51 7.97
N GLU A 101 31.91 -11.25 6.95
CA GLU A 101 32.01 -11.83 5.61
C GLU A 101 31.96 -10.73 4.55
N GLU A 102 32.44 -11.04 3.35
CA GLU A 102 32.26 -10.18 2.18
C GLU A 102 30.77 -10.15 1.77
N ASN A 103 30.33 -9.03 1.23
CA ASN A 103 28.98 -8.87 0.73
C ASN A 103 28.96 -8.66 -0.79
N GLY A 104 28.04 -9.36 -1.44
CA GLY A 104 27.68 -9.09 -2.83
C GLY A 104 26.80 -7.84 -2.98
N PRO A 105 26.37 -7.53 -4.21
CA PRO A 105 25.53 -6.36 -4.52
C PRO A 105 24.18 -6.29 -3.81
N GLU A 106 23.72 -7.37 -3.18
CA GLU A 106 22.54 -7.38 -2.30
C GLU A 106 22.76 -6.64 -0.97
N GLY A 107 24.02 -6.38 -0.63
CA GLY A 107 24.43 -5.78 0.64
C GLY A 107 24.52 -6.79 1.78
N VAL A 108 24.96 -6.30 2.93
CA VAL A 108 25.09 -7.08 4.16
C VAL A 108 23.71 -7.28 4.79
N SER A 109 23.38 -8.50 5.24
CA SER A 109 22.17 -8.73 6.05
C SER A 109 22.11 -7.78 7.25
N ARG A 110 21.00 -7.04 7.38
CA ARG A 110 20.84 -6.04 8.46
C ARG A 110 20.91 -6.70 9.84
N GLY A 111 21.82 -6.23 10.68
CA GLY A 111 21.83 -6.53 12.12
C GLY A 111 21.18 -5.42 12.94
N PHE A 112 21.02 -5.64 14.25
CA PHE A 112 20.46 -4.63 15.17
C PHE A 112 21.22 -3.29 15.14
N LYS A 113 22.55 -3.33 14.94
CA LYS A 113 23.38 -2.12 14.81
C LYS A 113 23.10 -1.32 13.54
N ASP A 114 22.62 -1.96 12.48
CA ASP A 114 22.30 -1.31 11.20
C ASP A 114 20.92 -0.65 11.20
N LEU A 115 20.04 -1.01 12.13
CA LEU A 115 18.74 -0.34 12.33
C LEU A 115 18.89 1.12 12.78
N LEU A 116 20.04 1.46 13.36
CA LEU A 116 20.38 2.82 13.79
C LEU A 116 21.17 3.62 12.72
N ARG A 117 21.57 2.96 11.62
CA ARG A 117 22.33 3.63 10.54
C ARG A 117 21.39 4.38 9.60
N GLN A 118 21.81 5.58 9.21
CA GLN A 118 21.15 6.34 8.15
C GLN A 118 21.67 5.87 6.79
N LEU A 119 20.88 5.05 6.09
CA LEU A 119 21.19 4.62 4.73
C LEU A 119 20.32 5.37 3.71
N PRO A 120 20.83 5.62 2.49
CA PRO A 120 20.01 6.18 1.41
C PRO A 120 18.76 5.33 1.10
N PHE A 121 18.86 4.01 1.24
CA PHE A 121 17.74 3.09 1.09
C PHE A 121 17.63 2.16 2.30
N ASN A 122 16.60 2.37 3.12
CA ASN A 122 16.43 1.58 4.33
C ASN A 122 15.90 0.15 4.11
N GLY A 123 15.29 -0.12 2.96
CA GLY A 123 14.79 -1.45 2.60
C GLY A 123 15.89 -2.47 2.28
N ALA A 124 17.16 -2.07 2.29
CA ALA A 124 18.30 -2.96 2.06
C ALA A 124 19.41 -2.72 3.07
N GLY A 125 20.30 -3.71 3.16
CA GLY A 125 21.50 -3.65 3.97
C GLY A 125 22.55 -2.67 3.46
N ARG A 126 23.54 -2.39 4.30
CA ARG A 126 24.70 -1.58 3.90
C ARG A 126 25.47 -2.30 2.79
N GLY A 127 25.95 -1.57 1.79
CA GLY A 127 26.69 -2.15 0.67
C GLY A 127 25.83 -2.65 -0.49
N ALA A 128 24.50 -2.59 -0.37
CA ALA A 128 23.63 -2.96 -1.47
C ALA A 128 23.75 -1.96 -2.64
N VAL A 129 23.64 -2.41 -3.89
CA VAL A 129 23.60 -1.52 -5.05
C VAL A 129 22.22 -0.91 -5.17
N ILE A 130 22.15 0.42 -5.24
CA ILE A 130 20.91 1.21 -5.27
C ILE A 130 20.91 2.16 -6.46
N GLY A 131 19.72 2.57 -6.89
CA GLY A 131 19.53 3.52 -7.98
C GLY A 131 18.55 4.62 -7.63
N ARG A 132 18.63 5.73 -8.36
CA ARG A 132 17.61 6.79 -8.38
C ARG A 132 17.53 7.40 -9.77
N ILE A 133 16.36 7.91 -10.13
CA ILE A 133 16.09 8.55 -11.43
C ILE A 133 15.58 9.97 -11.18
N GLY A 134 16.30 10.97 -11.67
CA GLY A 134 15.90 12.38 -11.58
C GLY A 134 16.72 13.20 -10.58
N ASP A 135 16.06 14.21 -9.99
CA ASP A 135 16.66 15.20 -9.10
C ASP A 135 17.13 14.53 -7.78
N PRO A 136 18.40 14.67 -7.37
CA PRO A 136 18.95 14.01 -6.20
C PRO A 136 18.25 14.30 -4.88
N ASP A 137 17.54 15.43 -4.78
CA ASP A 137 16.89 15.88 -3.56
C ASP A 137 15.44 15.36 -3.44
N THR A 138 14.84 14.92 -4.55
CA THR A 138 13.43 14.50 -4.63
C THR A 138 13.20 13.14 -5.25
N ALA A 139 14.21 12.55 -5.90
CA ALA A 139 14.12 11.24 -6.50
C ALA A 139 14.10 10.14 -5.43
N GLU A 140 13.08 9.29 -5.50
CA GLU A 140 13.02 8.09 -4.67
C GLU A 140 14.15 7.12 -5.04
N THR A 141 14.72 6.53 -4.00
CA THR A 141 15.77 5.52 -4.15
C THR A 141 15.15 4.13 -4.21
N PHE A 142 15.62 3.30 -5.13
CA PHE A 142 15.23 1.90 -5.26
C PHE A 142 16.45 0.99 -5.13
N LEU A 143 16.26 -0.23 -4.64
CA LEU A 143 17.31 -1.24 -4.61
C LEU A 143 17.42 -1.94 -5.97
N ILE A 144 18.65 -2.04 -6.44
CA ILE A 144 19.06 -2.79 -7.63
C ILE A 144 19.54 -4.20 -7.25
N GLY A 145 20.36 -4.34 -6.21
CA GLY A 145 20.89 -5.66 -5.84
C GLY A 145 21.83 -6.23 -6.93
N ALA A 146 21.84 -7.55 -7.11
CA ALA A 146 22.66 -8.19 -8.14
C ALA A 146 22.12 -7.98 -9.56
N GLN A 147 20.80 -7.94 -9.74
CA GLN A 147 20.18 -7.70 -11.03
C GLN A 147 18.78 -7.12 -10.85
N ARG A 148 18.45 -6.09 -11.64
CA ARG A 148 17.13 -5.47 -11.60
C ARG A 148 16.75 -4.84 -12.93
N ASP A 149 15.51 -5.09 -13.35
CA ASP A 149 14.82 -4.27 -14.34
C ASP A 149 14.00 -3.18 -13.62
N VAL A 150 14.12 -1.93 -14.09
CA VAL A 150 13.41 -0.77 -13.54
C VAL A 150 12.72 -0.02 -14.66
N LEU A 151 11.42 0.18 -14.54
CA LEU A 151 10.67 1.06 -15.42
C LEU A 151 10.87 2.52 -15.01
N ALA A 152 11.26 3.39 -15.95
CA ALA A 152 11.36 4.83 -15.71
C ALA A 152 9.95 5.46 -15.68
N PRO A 153 9.48 5.99 -14.53
CA PRO A 153 8.14 6.58 -14.44
C PRO A 153 8.07 7.96 -15.10
N VAL A 154 9.18 8.69 -15.09
CA VAL A 154 9.35 10.02 -15.65
C VAL A 154 10.70 10.13 -16.38
N ALA A 155 10.88 11.23 -17.13
CA ALA A 155 12.19 11.56 -17.65
C ALA A 155 13.14 11.92 -16.50
N GLY A 156 14.39 11.46 -16.56
CA GLY A 156 15.36 11.78 -15.51
C GLY A 156 16.73 11.17 -15.71
N ARG A 157 17.71 11.74 -15.00
CA ARG A 157 19.10 11.28 -14.95
C ARG A 157 19.21 10.05 -14.05
N LEU A 158 19.76 8.95 -14.55
CA LEU A 158 20.03 7.77 -13.73
C LEU A 158 21.34 7.95 -12.93
N ALA A 159 21.26 7.75 -11.62
CA ALA A 159 22.43 7.57 -10.77
C ALA A 159 22.39 6.21 -10.09
N VAL A 160 23.55 5.57 -9.96
CA VAL A 160 23.69 4.27 -9.27
C VAL A 160 24.74 4.41 -8.17
N GLY A 161 24.45 3.85 -7.02
CA GLY A 161 25.22 4.04 -5.80
C GLY A 161 25.37 2.78 -4.97
N VAL A 162 26.15 2.90 -3.90
CA VAL A 162 26.27 1.90 -2.85
C VAL A 162 25.49 2.40 -1.64
N ASN A 163 24.67 1.53 -1.05
CA ASN A 163 23.79 1.86 0.06
C ASN A 163 24.60 2.03 1.35
N GLN A 164 25.19 3.20 1.57
CA GLN A 164 26.06 3.48 2.71
C GLN A 164 26.03 4.95 3.11
N GLY A 165 26.37 5.28 4.36
CA GLY A 165 26.47 6.66 4.81
C GLY A 165 27.76 7.33 4.34
N LYS A 166 27.82 8.67 4.30
CA LYS A 166 28.97 9.44 3.76
C LYS A 166 30.35 9.03 4.31
N ASN A 167 30.40 8.55 5.56
CA ASN A 167 31.63 8.17 6.25
C ASN A 167 31.88 6.65 6.26
N ASP A 168 30.99 5.86 5.67
CA ASP A 168 31.22 4.43 5.48
C ASP A 168 32.11 4.21 4.24
N SER A 169 32.98 3.22 4.33
CA SER A 169 33.78 2.71 3.21
C SER A 169 33.99 1.20 3.36
N ALA A 170 34.15 0.51 2.23
CA ALA A 170 34.51 -0.89 2.16
C ALA A 170 35.74 -1.10 1.28
N ASP A 171 36.45 -2.21 1.51
CA ASP A 171 37.45 -2.72 0.57
C ASP A 171 36.75 -3.52 -0.54
N GLY A 172 37.19 -3.39 -1.78
CA GLY A 172 36.60 -4.07 -2.93
C GLY A 172 35.77 -3.16 -3.84
N SER A 173 35.03 -3.78 -4.77
CA SER A 173 34.29 -3.06 -5.81
C SER A 173 33.23 -3.92 -6.48
N TYR A 174 32.22 -3.26 -7.06
CA TYR A 174 31.27 -3.89 -7.98
C TYR A 174 31.51 -3.43 -9.41
N SER A 175 31.44 -4.38 -10.35
CA SER A 175 31.28 -4.10 -11.77
C SER A 175 29.78 -4.00 -12.07
N VAL A 176 29.36 -2.87 -12.63
CA VAL A 176 27.95 -2.59 -12.95
C VAL A 176 27.78 -2.46 -14.45
N HIS A 177 26.83 -3.21 -14.99
CA HIS A 177 26.37 -3.16 -16.37
C HIS A 177 24.96 -2.60 -16.41
N VAL A 178 24.71 -1.59 -17.26
CA VAL A 178 23.39 -0.98 -17.44
C VAL A 178 23.00 -1.11 -18.91
N ASP A 179 21.88 -1.77 -19.18
CA ASP A 179 21.19 -1.75 -20.46
C ASP A 179 19.89 -0.94 -20.34
N VAL A 180 19.65 -0.05 -21.31
CA VAL A 180 18.35 0.65 -21.41
C VAL A 180 17.62 0.14 -22.64
N TYR A 181 16.36 -0.21 -22.45
CA TYR A 181 15.43 -0.66 -23.49
C TYR A 181 14.36 0.39 -23.70
N ALA A 182 14.04 0.64 -24.97
CA ALA A 182 12.95 1.55 -25.33
C ALA A 182 11.62 1.07 -24.74
N ALA A 183 10.73 2.02 -24.47
CA ALA A 183 9.38 1.72 -23.99
C ALA A 183 8.67 0.71 -24.90
N GLU A 184 7.97 -0.23 -24.29
CA GLU A 184 7.13 -1.17 -25.03
C GLU A 184 6.03 -0.40 -25.76
N THR A 185 5.75 -0.79 -27.01
CA THR A 185 4.70 -0.20 -27.83
C THR A 185 3.74 -1.30 -28.26
N GLY A 186 2.43 -1.13 -28.01
CA GLY A 186 1.43 -2.14 -28.32
C GLY A 186 0.06 -1.89 -27.70
N ALA A 187 -0.95 -2.64 -28.14
CA ALA A 187 -2.29 -2.58 -27.58
C ALA A 187 -2.26 -3.09 -26.12
N GLY A 188 -2.59 -2.22 -25.16
CA GLY A 188 -2.62 -2.52 -23.73
C GLY A 188 -1.49 -1.90 -22.89
N VAL A 189 -0.51 -1.22 -23.51
CA VAL A 189 0.49 -0.43 -22.77
C VAL A 189 -0.11 0.94 -22.45
N VAL A 190 -0.27 1.26 -21.16
CA VAL A 190 -0.72 2.59 -20.72
C VAL A 190 0.44 3.57 -20.92
N PRO A 191 0.29 4.63 -21.75
CA PRO A 191 1.33 5.63 -21.89
C PRO A 191 1.58 6.28 -20.54
N ARG A 192 2.84 6.33 -20.10
CA ARG A 192 3.20 7.04 -18.88
C ARG A 192 2.88 8.52 -19.06
N VAL A 193 2.12 9.08 -18.12
CA VAL A 193 1.77 10.49 -18.17
C VAL A 193 2.96 11.30 -17.66
N VAL A 194 3.49 12.17 -18.51
CA VAL A 194 4.43 13.20 -18.08
C VAL A 194 3.59 14.35 -17.53
N ALA A 195 3.87 14.77 -16.30
CA ALA A 195 3.23 15.92 -15.68
C ALA A 195 3.40 17.16 -16.59
N GLN A 196 2.31 17.59 -17.22
CA GLN A 196 2.33 18.72 -18.15
C GLN A 196 2.17 20.03 -17.36
N LEU A 197 3.13 20.94 -17.51
CA LEU A 197 2.95 22.29 -17.00
C LEU A 197 1.93 23.02 -17.87
N VAL A 198 0.81 23.43 -17.28
CA VAL A 198 -0.27 24.15 -17.95
C VAL A 198 -0.45 25.54 -17.35
N THR A 199 -0.93 26.48 -18.16
CA THR A 199 -1.21 27.86 -17.73
C THR A 199 -2.62 28.04 -17.18
N SER A 200 -3.55 27.14 -17.51
CA SER A 200 -4.94 27.19 -17.06
C SER A 200 -5.52 25.79 -16.92
N LEU A 201 -6.37 25.58 -15.90
CA LEU A 201 -7.22 24.41 -15.75
C LEU A 201 -8.68 24.86 -15.66
N PRO A 202 -9.62 24.21 -16.37
CA PRO A 202 -11.03 24.56 -16.27
C PRO A 202 -11.53 24.55 -14.82
N GLY A 203 -12.22 25.61 -14.40
CA GLY A 203 -12.76 25.75 -13.05
C GLY A 203 -11.74 26.08 -11.95
N ILE A 204 -10.46 26.28 -12.29
CA ILE A 204 -9.46 26.86 -11.39
C ILE A 204 -9.34 28.35 -11.67
N ASP A 205 -10.08 29.15 -10.90
CA ASP A 205 -10.17 30.60 -11.03
C ASP A 205 -10.35 31.28 -9.66
N ASN A 206 -10.46 32.61 -9.63
CA ASN A 206 -10.66 33.34 -8.37
C ASN A 206 -11.98 32.99 -7.68
N ALA A 207 -13.04 32.61 -8.40
CA ALA A 207 -14.31 32.21 -7.80
C ALA A 207 -14.19 30.88 -7.02
N LEU A 208 -13.30 29.98 -7.43
CA LEU A 208 -12.89 28.85 -6.62
C LEU A 208 -12.17 29.30 -5.35
N PHE A 209 -11.18 30.18 -5.47
CA PHE A 209 -10.36 30.63 -4.33
C PHE A 209 -11.11 31.49 -3.32
N GLU A 210 -12.23 32.12 -3.69
CA GLU A 210 -13.16 32.75 -2.75
C GLU A 210 -13.82 31.75 -1.79
N LYS A 211 -13.95 30.48 -2.18
CA LYS A 211 -14.53 29.40 -1.36
C LYS A 211 -13.50 28.71 -0.48
N ILE A 212 -12.21 28.99 -0.66
CA ILE A 212 -11.11 28.32 0.04
C ILE A 212 -10.47 29.32 1.02
N PRO A 213 -10.63 29.11 2.34
CA PRO A 213 -9.91 29.92 3.32
C PRO A 213 -8.41 29.85 3.04
N ARG A 214 -7.74 31.01 3.01
CA ARG A 214 -6.30 31.09 2.72
C ARG A 214 -5.43 30.63 3.91
N ARG A 215 -6.03 30.53 5.09
CA ARG A 215 -5.40 30.09 6.34
C ARG A 215 -6.16 28.90 6.89
N ILE A 216 -5.43 27.88 7.32
CA ILE A 216 -5.95 26.86 8.24
C ILE A 216 -5.94 27.45 9.66
N GLY A 217 -6.66 26.86 10.60
CA GLY A 217 -6.70 27.32 11.99
C GLY A 217 -6.54 26.20 13.00
N ASP A 218 -6.32 26.52 14.27
CA ASP A 218 -6.52 25.56 15.35
C ASP A 218 -8.01 25.41 15.70
N LYS A 219 -8.33 24.58 16.70
CA LYS A 219 -9.71 24.30 17.11
C LYS A 219 -10.43 25.55 17.62
N GLU A 220 -9.68 26.50 18.20
CA GLU A 220 -10.15 27.78 18.71
C GLU A 220 -10.30 28.84 17.60
N GLY A 221 -9.87 28.53 16.38
CA GLY A 221 -9.95 29.41 15.22
C GLY A 221 -8.77 30.38 15.09
N ASN A 222 -7.69 30.20 15.86
CA ASN A 222 -6.48 30.99 15.69
C ASN A 222 -5.82 30.62 14.35
N PRO A 223 -5.36 31.61 13.56
CA PRO A 223 -4.87 31.36 12.22
C PRO A 223 -3.49 30.65 12.26
N GLY A 224 -3.39 29.53 11.55
CA GLY A 224 -2.23 28.65 11.41
C GLY A 224 -1.49 28.84 10.09
N ASP A 225 -1.12 27.74 9.42
CA ASP A 225 -0.36 27.81 8.17
C ASP A 225 -1.22 28.33 6.99
N MET A 226 -0.59 28.50 5.82
CA MET A 226 -1.30 28.90 4.60
C MET A 226 -1.68 27.71 3.73
N VAL A 227 -2.79 27.83 3.01
CA VAL A 227 -3.11 26.90 1.92
C VAL A 227 -2.20 27.20 0.73
N ASN A 228 -1.30 26.26 0.41
CA ASN A 228 -0.27 26.44 -0.62
C ASN A 228 -0.32 25.41 -1.76
N PHE A 229 -1.17 24.36 -1.66
CA PHE A 229 -1.44 23.49 -2.80
C PHE A 229 -2.86 22.92 -2.84
N LEU A 230 -3.30 22.52 -4.03
CA LEU A 230 -4.51 21.73 -4.29
C LEU A 230 -4.16 20.49 -5.14
N ILE A 231 -4.91 19.41 -4.92
CA ILE A 231 -4.88 18.21 -5.76
C ILE A 231 -6.30 17.96 -6.31
N LEU A 232 -6.42 17.77 -7.63
CA LEU A 232 -7.64 17.32 -8.30
C LEU A 232 -7.52 15.81 -8.58
N GLY A 233 -8.44 15.03 -8.03
CA GLY A 233 -8.46 13.58 -8.22
C GLY A 233 -9.22 12.84 -7.12
N SER A 234 -9.44 11.54 -7.34
CA SER A 234 -10.09 10.66 -6.35
C SER A 234 -9.25 10.55 -5.07
N GLU A 235 -9.89 10.18 -3.96
CA GLU A 235 -9.20 9.91 -2.70
C GLU A 235 -8.13 8.84 -2.83
N THR A 236 -8.41 7.80 -3.61
CA THR A 236 -7.48 6.70 -3.91
C THR A 236 -6.31 7.19 -4.75
N GLY A 237 -6.55 8.05 -5.74
CA GLY A 237 -5.50 8.71 -6.51
C GLY A 237 -4.59 9.57 -5.63
N MET A 238 -5.17 10.36 -4.73
CA MET A 238 -4.43 11.22 -3.80
C MET A 238 -3.54 10.40 -2.85
N GLN A 239 -4.08 9.34 -2.24
CA GLN A 239 -3.28 8.47 -1.37
C GLN A 239 -2.17 7.74 -2.16
N ARG A 240 -2.48 7.30 -3.39
CA ARG A 240 -1.52 6.63 -4.27
C ARG A 240 -0.35 7.54 -4.62
N VAL A 241 -0.61 8.79 -5.02
CA VAL A 241 0.49 9.69 -5.43
C VAL A 241 1.43 9.98 -4.26
N PHE A 242 0.91 10.19 -3.04
CA PHE A 242 1.75 10.39 -1.86
C PHE A 242 2.55 9.14 -1.50
N THR A 243 1.91 7.98 -1.43
CA THR A 243 2.59 6.73 -1.06
C THR A 243 3.62 6.28 -2.10
N THR A 244 3.35 6.46 -3.40
CA THR A 244 4.31 6.21 -4.48
C THR A 244 5.49 7.17 -4.42
N ALA A 245 5.26 8.43 -4.01
CA ALA A 245 6.30 9.43 -3.77
C ALA A 245 7.04 9.27 -2.42
N GLY A 246 6.87 8.14 -1.72
CA GLY A 246 7.57 7.86 -0.46
C GLY A 246 7.03 8.62 0.77
N TRP A 247 5.96 9.39 0.63
CA TRP A 247 5.32 10.05 1.77
C TRP A 247 4.65 9.02 2.66
N VAL A 248 4.84 9.19 3.96
CA VAL A 248 4.28 8.33 5.01
C VAL A 248 3.09 9.05 5.62
N LYS A 249 1.95 8.36 5.70
CA LYS A 249 0.77 8.89 6.38
C LYS A 249 1.08 9.07 7.87
N VAL A 250 0.65 10.19 8.43
CA VAL A 250 0.87 10.58 9.82
C VAL A 250 -0.46 10.81 10.52
N ASP A 251 -0.58 10.25 11.72
CA ASP A 251 -1.82 10.25 12.48
C ASP A 251 -2.07 11.60 13.16
N ALA A 252 -3.34 12.01 13.23
CA ALA A 252 -3.73 13.32 13.74
C ALA A 252 -4.02 13.34 15.26
N ASP A 253 -4.06 12.18 15.93
CA ASP A 253 -4.58 12.07 17.29
C ASP A 253 -3.71 11.21 18.20
N VAL A 254 -2.79 11.86 18.92
CA VAL A 254 -2.17 11.29 20.12
C VAL A 254 -2.16 12.36 21.20
N LYS A 255 -2.65 11.98 22.39
CA LYS A 255 -2.64 12.83 23.58
C LYS A 255 -1.20 13.19 23.96
N ASP A 256 -0.96 14.48 24.23
CA ASP A 256 0.34 15.12 24.54
C ASP A 256 1.26 14.38 25.54
N THR A 257 0.71 13.47 26.33
CA THR A 257 1.39 12.79 27.44
C THR A 257 2.42 11.73 27.03
N VAL A 258 2.43 11.26 25.77
CA VAL A 258 3.37 10.21 25.32
C VAL A 258 4.64 10.77 24.68
N LEU A 259 4.63 12.04 24.23
CA LEU A 259 5.65 12.57 23.33
C LEU A 259 6.92 13.07 24.05
N HIS A 260 6.79 13.63 25.26
CA HIS A 260 7.88 14.38 25.91
C HIS A 260 9.07 13.53 26.39
N GLY A 261 8.93 12.20 26.46
CA GLY A 261 9.97 11.30 26.96
C GLY A 261 10.75 10.52 25.89
N ILE A 262 10.31 10.53 24.63
CA ILE A 262 10.72 9.53 23.63
C ILE A 262 11.54 10.14 22.46
N ILE A 263 11.37 11.44 22.18
CA ILE A 263 11.93 12.13 20.99
C ILE A 263 13.45 11.97 20.83
N GLY A 264 14.20 11.86 21.93
CA GLY A 264 15.66 11.74 21.91
C GLY A 264 16.22 10.36 21.52
N SER A 265 15.38 9.33 21.36
CA SER A 265 15.85 7.94 21.16
C SER A 265 15.16 7.19 20.01
N LEU A 266 14.38 7.88 19.17
CA LEU A 266 13.62 7.26 18.07
C LEU A 266 14.45 7.06 16.80
N SER A 267 14.14 6.00 16.06
CA SER A 267 14.60 5.82 14.68
C SER A 267 13.88 6.81 13.75
N LYS A 268 14.46 7.08 12.57
CA LYS A 268 13.91 8.00 11.56
C LYS A 268 12.47 7.61 11.16
N GLU A 269 12.19 6.33 10.99
CA GLU A 269 10.84 5.86 10.64
C GLU A 269 9.83 6.14 11.75
N SER A 270 10.21 5.93 13.01
CA SER A 270 9.35 6.23 14.15
C SER A 270 9.14 7.74 14.39
N TYR A 271 10.07 8.59 13.95
CA TYR A 271 9.90 10.05 13.94
C TYR A 271 8.95 10.52 12.83
N LEU A 272 9.00 9.89 11.65
CA LEU A 272 8.13 10.24 10.53
C LEU A 272 6.66 9.90 10.79
N THR A 273 6.40 8.84 11.54
CA THR A 273 5.05 8.48 11.97
C THR A 273 4.60 9.25 13.22
N MET A 274 5.39 10.19 13.73
CA MET A 274 4.99 10.95 14.92
C MET A 274 3.79 11.84 14.62
N PRO A 275 2.77 11.78 15.49
CA PRO A 275 1.48 12.42 15.28
C PRO A 275 1.58 13.93 15.10
N MET A 276 0.68 14.48 14.29
CA MET A 276 0.56 15.92 14.07
C MET A 276 -0.69 16.45 14.76
N SER A 277 -0.60 17.66 15.34
CA SER A 277 -1.78 18.33 15.88
C SER A 277 -2.86 18.53 14.81
N GLN A 278 -4.11 18.44 15.24
CA GLN A 278 -5.26 18.73 14.39
C GLN A 278 -5.31 20.22 14.04
N LEU A 279 -5.47 20.50 12.75
CA LEU A 279 -5.75 21.82 12.21
C LEU A 279 -7.05 21.77 11.40
N TYR A 280 -7.70 22.91 11.30
CA TYR A 280 -9.07 23.04 10.82
C TYR A 280 -9.11 23.86 9.54
N LEU A 281 -9.85 23.33 8.57
CA LEU A 281 -10.24 24.00 7.34
C LEU A 281 -11.67 23.57 7.03
N PHE A 282 -12.49 24.45 6.46
CA PHE A 282 -13.92 24.19 6.22
C PHE A 282 -14.71 23.81 7.50
N GLY A 283 -14.26 24.27 8.67
CA GLY A 283 -14.91 23.99 9.96
C GLY A 283 -14.71 22.58 10.51
N ARG A 284 -13.75 21.80 9.96
CA ARG A 284 -13.48 20.41 10.37
C ARG A 284 -11.98 20.09 10.38
N PRO A 285 -11.53 19.06 11.12
CA PRO A 285 -10.13 18.64 11.12
C PRO A 285 -9.68 18.09 9.76
N GLN A 286 -8.36 17.97 9.57
CA GLN A 286 -7.76 17.39 8.36
C GLN A 286 -8.19 15.93 8.14
N ASP A 287 -8.29 15.51 6.88
CA ASP A 287 -8.54 14.09 6.54
C ASP A 287 -7.23 13.29 6.54
N TYR A 288 -6.14 13.93 6.11
CA TYR A 288 -4.83 13.30 5.96
C TYR A 288 -3.71 14.19 6.49
N GLY A 289 -2.76 13.55 7.18
CA GLY A 289 -1.43 14.08 7.43
C GLY A 289 -0.41 13.24 6.68
N TRP A 290 0.60 13.87 6.08
CA TRP A 290 1.70 13.18 5.42
C TRP A 290 3.04 13.77 5.88
N ALA A 291 4.05 12.91 6.02
CA ALA A 291 5.42 13.31 6.25
C ALA A 291 6.36 12.63 5.26
N HIS A 292 7.38 13.35 4.84
CA HIS A 292 8.47 12.86 4.03
C HIS A 292 9.78 13.26 4.69
N ALA A 293 10.81 12.47 4.46
CA ALA A 293 12.03 12.51 5.22
C ALA A 293 13.20 12.83 4.32
N GLU A 294 13.91 13.92 4.62
CA GLU A 294 15.13 14.21 3.88
C GLU A 294 16.15 13.06 4.06
N PRO A 295 16.80 12.59 2.98
CA PRO A 295 17.74 11.48 3.04
C PRO A 295 18.94 11.69 4.00
N ILE A 296 19.21 12.92 4.46
CA ILE A 296 20.45 13.30 5.16
C ILE A 296 20.22 14.29 6.33
N SER A 297 19.19 14.13 7.16
CA SER A 297 19.02 15.00 8.35
C SER A 297 18.81 14.23 9.67
N VAL A 298 19.25 14.86 10.77
CA VAL A 298 19.10 14.40 12.15
C VAL A 298 17.62 14.54 12.57
N VAL A 299 17.16 13.72 13.52
CA VAL A 299 15.82 13.81 14.15
C VAL A 299 15.53 15.26 14.58
N ALA A 300 14.80 16.01 13.74
CA ALA A 300 14.37 17.42 13.92
C ALA A 300 13.93 18.09 12.61
N SER A 301 14.25 17.52 11.42
CA SER A 301 13.78 18.02 10.13
C SER A 301 12.89 16.99 9.42
N ARG A 302 11.73 17.45 8.95
CA ARG A 302 10.78 16.66 8.16
C ARG A 302 9.93 17.57 7.28
N ASN A 303 9.70 17.16 6.04
CA ASN A 303 8.67 17.75 5.21
C ASN A 303 7.34 17.19 5.70
N HIS A 304 6.36 18.04 5.99
CA HIS A 304 5.05 17.56 6.43
C HIS A 304 3.93 18.40 5.84
N LEU A 305 2.77 17.77 5.69
CA LEU A 305 1.61 18.45 5.16
C LEU A 305 0.31 17.88 5.71
N ARG A 306 -0.74 18.68 5.58
CA ARG A 306 -2.12 18.30 5.92
C ARG A 306 -3.01 18.53 4.71
N VAL A 307 -4.02 17.67 4.55
CA VAL A 307 -4.93 17.69 3.40
C VAL A 307 -6.38 17.58 3.86
N TRP A 308 -7.25 18.39 3.27
CA TRP A 308 -8.70 18.41 3.48
C TRP A 308 -9.43 18.23 2.15
N LYS A 309 -10.39 17.32 2.09
CA LYS A 309 -11.42 17.25 1.04
C LYS A 309 -12.29 18.49 1.10
N ALA A 310 -12.36 19.24 0.00
CA ALA A 310 -13.26 20.38 -0.11
C ALA A 310 -14.72 19.91 -0.10
N PRO A 311 -15.67 20.71 0.43
CA PRO A 311 -17.10 20.40 0.40
C PRO A 311 -17.74 20.62 -0.98
N PHE A 312 -16.92 20.74 -2.04
CA PHE A 312 -17.33 20.98 -3.41
C PHE A 312 -16.37 20.28 -4.37
N GLN A 313 -16.79 20.19 -5.63
CA GLN A 313 -16.02 19.61 -6.73
C GLN A 313 -15.73 20.67 -7.79
N VAL A 314 -14.71 20.42 -8.61
CA VAL A 314 -14.40 21.21 -9.80
C VAL A 314 -14.55 20.28 -11.01
N ASN A 315 -15.52 20.58 -11.89
CA ASN A 315 -15.85 19.74 -13.07
C ASN A 315 -16.08 18.25 -12.76
N GLY A 316 -16.70 17.94 -11.63
CA GLY A 316 -16.92 16.55 -11.19
C GLY A 316 -15.72 15.89 -10.50
N GLU A 317 -14.58 16.58 -10.42
CA GLU A 317 -13.39 16.09 -9.74
C GLU A 317 -13.39 16.51 -8.26
N THR A 318 -13.01 15.58 -7.40
CA THR A 318 -12.81 15.89 -5.97
C THR A 318 -11.61 16.82 -5.83
N VAL A 319 -11.78 17.89 -5.04
CA VAL A 319 -10.73 18.85 -4.72
C VAL A 319 -10.19 18.54 -3.33
N TRP A 320 -8.88 18.32 -3.25
CA TRP A 320 -8.12 18.22 -2.01
C TRP A 320 -7.33 19.50 -1.83
N VAL A 321 -7.51 20.16 -0.69
CA VAL A 321 -6.83 21.40 -0.35
C VAL A 321 -5.79 21.11 0.71
N GLY A 322 -4.58 21.61 0.54
CA GLY A 322 -3.48 21.28 1.43
C GLY A 322 -2.64 22.47 1.88
N ALA A 323 -1.98 22.23 3.01
CA ALA A 323 -0.99 23.12 3.60
C ALA A 323 0.25 22.27 3.91
N ALA A 324 1.35 22.58 3.22
CA ALA A 324 2.64 21.94 3.40
C ALA A 324 3.63 22.88 4.10
N THR A 325 4.38 22.35 5.07
CA THR A 325 5.40 23.06 5.85
C THR A 325 6.61 22.16 6.09
N HIS A 326 7.80 22.73 6.07
CA HIS A 326 9.04 22.02 6.38
C HIS A 326 9.47 22.33 7.82
N ASP A 327 9.60 21.31 8.67
CA ASP A 327 10.17 21.46 10.01
C ASP A 327 11.70 21.53 9.90
N ILE A 328 12.34 22.52 10.54
CA ILE A 328 13.80 22.70 10.56
C ILE A 328 14.40 22.64 11.97
N GLY A 329 13.61 22.30 12.98
CA GLY A 329 14.04 22.23 14.37
C GLY A 329 12.90 22.28 15.38
N PHE A 330 13.23 22.66 16.61
CA PHE A 330 12.26 22.93 17.68
C PHE A 330 12.33 24.40 18.12
N GLU A 331 11.19 24.94 18.53
CA GLU A 331 11.04 26.26 19.15
C GLU A 331 10.05 26.23 20.31
N ARG A 332 9.91 27.36 21.01
CA ARG A 332 8.98 27.50 22.13
C ARG A 332 7.63 27.96 21.59
N ASP A 333 6.56 27.20 21.84
CA ASP A 333 5.19 27.58 21.49
C ASP A 333 4.81 28.84 22.30
N GLN A 334 4.48 29.93 21.59
CA GLN A 334 4.17 31.23 22.19
C GLN A 334 2.81 31.24 22.92
N ARG A 335 1.96 30.21 22.74
CA ARG A 335 0.64 30.10 23.38
C ARG A 335 0.71 29.46 24.76
N ASN A 336 1.52 28.42 24.92
CA ASN A 336 1.52 27.57 26.13
C ASN A 336 2.93 27.35 26.73
N ASN A 337 3.97 27.97 26.17
CA ASN A 337 5.37 27.80 26.56
C ASN A 337 5.95 26.38 26.42
N GLY A 338 5.24 25.47 25.74
CA GLY A 338 5.72 24.11 25.42
C GLY A 338 6.77 24.10 24.31
N ILE A 339 7.27 22.91 23.98
CA ILE A 339 8.17 22.70 22.83
C ILE A 339 7.31 22.37 21.60
N THR A 340 7.54 23.07 20.50
CA THR A 340 6.92 22.81 19.19
C THR A 340 7.98 22.73 18.09
N HIS A 341 7.64 22.25 16.90
CA HIS A 341 8.55 22.31 15.76
C HIS A 341 8.67 23.73 15.23
N LYS A 342 9.88 24.09 14.81
CA LYS A 342 10.18 25.33 14.09
C LYS A 342 9.99 25.08 12.60
N ILE A 343 9.05 25.81 12.00
CA ILE A 343 8.78 25.74 10.57
C ILE A 343 9.77 26.62 9.79
N ASP A 344 10.22 26.15 8.63
CA ASP A 344 10.97 26.93 7.66
C ASP A 344 10.12 28.12 7.19
N PRO A 345 10.60 29.37 7.32
CA PRO A 345 9.83 30.52 6.87
C PRO A 345 9.57 30.52 5.36
N ASN A 346 10.33 29.77 4.54
CA ASN A 346 10.12 29.72 3.09
C ASN A 346 9.10 28.63 2.71
N ILE A 347 7.82 29.01 2.69
CA ILE A 347 6.72 28.08 2.36
C ILE A 347 6.71 27.68 0.88
N ASP A 348 7.26 28.52 0.00
CA ASP A 348 7.34 28.23 -1.43
C ASP A 348 8.27 27.04 -1.71
N ALA A 349 9.38 26.93 -0.99
CA ALA A 349 10.31 25.81 -1.14
C ALA A 349 9.62 24.47 -0.83
N GLU A 350 8.82 24.41 0.23
CA GLU A 350 8.08 23.21 0.59
C GLU A 350 6.96 22.90 -0.41
N ARG A 351 6.22 23.93 -0.87
CA ARG A 351 5.22 23.74 -1.93
C ARG A 351 5.85 23.14 -3.19
N ASP A 352 6.99 23.67 -3.60
CA ASP A 352 7.70 23.22 -4.79
C ASP A 352 8.29 21.80 -4.58
N TYR A 353 8.71 21.47 -3.35
CA TYR A 353 9.13 20.12 -2.96
C TYR A 353 7.99 19.10 -3.11
N VAL A 354 6.78 19.44 -2.63
CA VAL A 354 5.58 18.62 -2.84
C VAL A 354 5.32 18.44 -4.34
N GLY A 355 5.35 19.52 -5.12
CA GLY A 355 5.15 19.45 -6.57
C GLY A 355 6.13 18.52 -7.28
N LYS A 356 7.42 18.60 -6.95
CA LYS A 356 8.47 17.76 -7.52
C LYS A 356 8.31 16.28 -7.12
N THR A 357 8.15 16.00 -5.83
CA THR A 357 8.03 14.62 -5.31
C THR A 357 6.79 13.91 -5.85
N LEU A 358 5.65 14.59 -5.93
CA LEU A 358 4.44 13.98 -6.48
C LEU A 358 4.52 13.82 -8.00
N SER A 359 5.10 14.77 -8.73
CA SER A 359 5.23 14.69 -10.18
C SER A 359 6.20 13.59 -10.64
N SER A 360 7.22 13.27 -9.85
CA SER A 360 8.21 12.22 -10.17
C SER A 360 7.62 10.80 -10.19
N THR A 361 6.41 10.62 -9.65
CA THR A 361 5.70 9.34 -9.63
C THR A 361 5.14 8.92 -11.00
N GLY A 362 5.00 9.86 -11.94
CA GLY A 362 4.26 9.64 -13.20
C GLY A 362 2.74 9.52 -13.01
N LEU A 363 2.20 9.89 -11.83
CA LEU A 363 0.77 9.87 -11.51
C LEU A 363 0.12 11.26 -11.55
N VAL A 364 0.90 12.31 -11.80
CA VAL A 364 0.41 13.67 -12.00
C VAL A 364 0.30 13.93 -13.49
N ALA A 365 -0.90 14.28 -13.97
CA ALA A 365 -1.13 14.60 -15.37
C ALA A 365 -0.82 16.04 -15.71
N GLN A 366 -1.22 16.97 -14.85
CA GLN A 366 -1.03 18.40 -15.09
C GLN A 366 -0.60 19.12 -13.83
N VAL A 367 0.27 20.12 -13.99
CA VAL A 367 0.78 20.99 -12.94
C VAL A 367 0.48 22.42 -13.35
N MET A 368 -0.03 23.22 -12.42
CA MET A 368 -0.21 24.66 -12.63
C MET A 368 0.15 25.42 -11.35
N HIS A 369 0.57 26.67 -11.49
CA HIS A 369 0.64 27.61 -10.37
C HIS A 369 -0.42 28.68 -10.58
N PHE A 370 -1.33 28.83 -9.62
CA PHE A 370 -2.36 29.85 -9.66
C PHE A 370 -2.06 30.94 -8.65
N LEU A 371 -2.18 32.21 -9.04
CA LEU A 371 -2.03 33.37 -8.15
C LEU A 371 -3.43 33.95 -7.83
N PRO A 372 -3.98 33.75 -6.63
CA PRO A 372 -5.25 34.35 -6.25
C PRO A 372 -5.17 35.89 -6.16
N ASP A 373 -6.28 36.59 -6.41
CA ASP A 373 -6.37 38.06 -6.36
C ASP A 373 -5.94 38.67 -5.02
N LYS A 374 -6.06 37.90 -3.93
CA LYS A 374 -5.59 38.27 -2.58
C LYS A 374 -4.46 37.32 -2.16
N PRO A 375 -3.26 37.48 -2.73
CA PRO A 375 -2.16 36.58 -2.45
C PRO A 375 -1.67 36.77 -1.02
N MET A 376 -1.29 35.67 -0.38
CA MET A 376 -0.70 35.69 0.95
C MET A 376 0.81 35.68 0.83
N GLN A 377 1.44 36.78 1.24
CA GLN A 377 2.89 36.94 1.10
C GLN A 377 3.64 36.74 2.42
N GLU A 378 3.04 37.15 3.54
CA GLU A 378 3.64 36.99 4.87
C GLU A 378 2.55 36.73 5.91
N ALA A 379 2.84 35.88 6.90
CA ALA A 379 1.96 35.63 8.03
C ALA A 379 2.70 34.95 9.19
N LYS A 380 2.01 34.74 10.31
CA LYS A 380 2.49 33.94 11.45
C LYS A 380 1.72 32.64 11.57
N THR A 381 2.39 31.55 11.94
CA THR A 381 1.76 30.25 12.26
C THR A 381 0.99 30.33 13.59
N ALA A 382 0.22 29.29 13.92
CA ALA A 382 -0.56 29.24 15.16
C ALA A 382 0.36 29.23 16.41
N THR A 383 1.60 28.77 16.27
CA THR A 383 2.63 28.75 17.33
C THR A 383 3.44 30.04 17.40
N GLY A 384 3.24 30.97 16.46
CA GLY A 384 3.80 32.32 16.45
C GLY A 384 5.04 32.55 15.58
N GLY A 385 5.51 31.54 14.84
CA GLY A 385 6.62 31.66 13.88
C GLY A 385 6.18 32.41 12.62
N SER A 386 7.04 33.25 12.04
CA SER A 386 6.75 33.98 10.79
C SER A 386 7.11 33.18 9.55
N PHE A 387 6.36 33.34 8.46
CA PHE A 387 6.64 32.74 7.16
C PHE A 387 6.40 33.71 6.00
N HIS A 388 6.98 33.41 4.83
CA HIS A 388 6.83 34.15 3.58
C HIS A 388 6.50 33.23 2.38
N SER A 389 5.86 33.81 1.35
CA SER A 389 5.48 33.14 0.10
C SER A 389 5.30 34.16 -1.04
N ASN A 390 5.44 33.71 -2.29
CA ASN A 390 5.06 34.45 -3.49
C ASN A 390 3.52 34.52 -3.68
N GLY A 391 2.75 33.85 -2.82
CA GLY A 391 1.29 33.86 -2.81
C GLY A 391 0.63 32.90 -3.81
N GLN A 392 1.42 32.21 -4.64
CA GLN A 392 0.92 31.22 -5.57
C GLN A 392 0.52 29.93 -4.86
N VAL A 393 -0.47 29.25 -5.44
CA VAL A 393 -0.96 27.95 -5.02
C VAL A 393 -0.65 26.95 -6.12
N LEU A 394 0.04 25.89 -5.75
CA LEU A 394 0.34 24.77 -6.65
C LEU A 394 -0.93 23.95 -6.87
N ILE A 395 -1.26 23.65 -8.12
CA ILE A 395 -2.39 22.79 -8.47
C ILE A 395 -1.85 21.57 -9.20
N LEU A 396 -2.16 20.39 -8.68
CA LEU A 396 -1.78 19.11 -9.26
C LEU A 396 -3.06 18.39 -9.69
N LYS A 397 -3.22 18.13 -10.99
CA LYS A 397 -4.25 17.23 -11.48
C LYS A 397 -3.66 15.84 -11.65
N LEU A 398 -4.22 14.86 -10.95
CA LEU A 398 -3.77 13.48 -11.07
C LEU A 398 -4.16 12.90 -12.42
N ALA A 399 -3.34 12.01 -12.95
CA ALA A 399 -3.72 11.15 -14.05
C ALA A 399 -4.91 10.28 -13.61
N GLU A 400 -5.81 9.95 -14.53
CA GLU A 400 -6.91 9.02 -14.24
C GLU A 400 -6.33 7.72 -13.67
N SER A 401 -6.53 7.51 -12.37
CA SER A 401 -6.39 6.20 -11.73
C SER A 401 -7.69 5.42 -11.93
N GLY A 402 -7.67 4.11 -11.67
CA GLY A 402 -8.84 3.25 -11.83
C GLY A 402 -10.11 3.88 -11.23
N LYS A 403 -11.23 3.61 -11.89
CA LYS A 403 -12.48 4.34 -11.68
C LYS A 403 -13.04 4.06 -10.29
N ASP A 404 -13.66 5.07 -9.68
CA ASP A 404 -14.60 4.83 -8.59
C ASP A 404 -15.88 4.27 -9.20
N LEU A 405 -16.09 2.97 -8.99
CA LEU A 405 -17.24 2.20 -9.47
C LEU A 405 -18.15 1.82 -8.30
N SER A 406 -18.00 2.46 -7.14
CA SER A 406 -18.73 2.08 -5.94
C SER A 406 -20.24 2.24 -6.05
N ALA A 407 -20.72 3.26 -6.75
CA ALA A 407 -22.16 3.47 -6.97
C ALA A 407 -22.77 2.35 -7.85
N SER A 408 -22.14 2.03 -8.99
CA SER A 408 -22.62 0.99 -9.89
C SER A 408 -22.47 -0.40 -9.28
N PHE A 409 -21.37 -0.67 -8.57
CA PHE A 409 -21.19 -1.91 -7.84
C PHE A 409 -22.21 -2.07 -6.70
N SER A 410 -22.49 -1.00 -5.94
CA SER A 410 -23.53 -1.03 -4.89
C SER A 410 -24.90 -1.40 -5.48
N SER A 411 -25.16 -0.96 -6.70
CA SER A 411 -26.40 -1.30 -7.40
C SER A 411 -26.47 -2.76 -7.78
N GLU A 412 -25.38 -3.33 -8.30
CA GLU A 412 -25.29 -4.75 -8.60
C GLU A 412 -25.42 -5.61 -7.33
N PHE A 413 -24.69 -5.26 -6.27
CA PHE A 413 -24.77 -5.92 -4.97
C PHE A 413 -26.20 -5.91 -4.40
N CYS A 414 -26.87 -4.75 -4.41
CA CYS A 414 -28.26 -4.65 -3.98
C CYS A 414 -29.21 -5.50 -4.82
N SER A 415 -29.03 -5.50 -6.14
CA SER A 415 -29.84 -6.30 -7.06
C SER A 415 -29.73 -7.79 -6.74
N VAL A 416 -28.52 -8.29 -6.52
CA VAL A 416 -28.29 -9.70 -6.14
C VAL A 416 -28.85 -9.99 -4.74
N LEU A 417 -28.53 -9.17 -3.74
CA LEU A 417 -28.92 -9.40 -2.35
C LEU A 417 -30.45 -9.39 -2.15
N GLN A 418 -31.14 -8.41 -2.73
CA GLN A 418 -32.59 -8.23 -2.52
C GLN A 418 -33.44 -8.91 -3.59
N GLY A 419 -32.90 -9.05 -4.82
CA GLY A 419 -33.60 -9.67 -5.95
C GLY A 419 -33.47 -11.18 -5.97
N GLU A 420 -32.24 -11.69 -6.02
CA GLU A 420 -31.97 -13.15 -6.04
C GLU A 420 -31.93 -13.75 -4.64
N ASN A 421 -31.48 -12.95 -3.65
CA ASN A 421 -31.35 -13.33 -2.25
C ASN A 421 -30.68 -14.71 -2.06
N PRO A 422 -29.46 -14.89 -2.62
CA PRO A 422 -28.83 -16.22 -2.66
C PRO A 422 -28.37 -16.70 -1.28
N ASP A 423 -28.14 -15.77 -0.33
CA ASP A 423 -27.86 -16.08 1.08
C ASP A 423 -29.12 -16.51 1.86
N GLY A 424 -30.32 -16.24 1.33
CA GLY A 424 -31.61 -16.50 1.97
C GLY A 424 -31.86 -15.63 3.22
N GLY A 425 -33.08 -15.66 3.74
CA GLY A 425 -33.44 -14.85 4.93
C GLY A 425 -33.76 -13.38 4.60
N ASN A 426 -33.69 -12.51 5.62
CA ASN A 426 -34.00 -11.08 5.50
C ASN A 426 -32.80 -10.24 5.92
N TRP A 427 -32.20 -9.54 4.95
CA TRP A 427 -30.97 -8.78 5.11
C TRP A 427 -31.20 -7.27 5.30
N GLY A 428 -32.43 -6.76 5.21
CA GLY A 428 -32.66 -5.32 5.39
C GLY A 428 -32.02 -4.46 4.26
N ALA A 429 -31.40 -3.34 4.62
CA ALA A 429 -30.88 -2.39 3.66
C ALA A 429 -29.44 -2.75 3.24
N CYS A 430 -29.11 -2.62 1.95
CA CYS A 430 -27.73 -2.91 1.50
C CYS A 430 -26.68 -2.00 2.17
N GLY A 431 -27.08 -0.78 2.55
CA GLY A 431 -26.24 0.18 3.24
C GLY A 431 -25.74 -0.29 4.61
N ASP A 432 -26.33 -1.37 5.15
CA ASP A 432 -25.87 -2.02 6.38
C ASP A 432 -24.62 -2.90 6.14
N TYR A 433 -24.28 -3.21 4.88
CA TYR A 433 -23.18 -4.11 4.52
C TYR A 433 -22.15 -3.48 3.59
N LEU A 434 -22.52 -2.47 2.79
CA LEU A 434 -21.65 -1.83 1.82
C LEU A 434 -21.90 -0.32 1.84
N ASN A 435 -20.83 0.47 1.78
CA ASN A 435 -20.93 1.91 1.56
C ASN A 435 -21.65 2.21 0.25
N VAL A 436 -22.91 2.67 0.33
CA VAL A 436 -23.69 3.15 -0.81
C VAL A 436 -23.55 4.68 -0.90
N PRO A 437 -22.96 5.24 -1.98
CA PRO A 437 -22.83 6.68 -2.14
C PRO A 437 -24.21 7.37 -2.08
N ALA A 438 -24.31 8.47 -1.33
CA ALA A 438 -25.58 9.15 -1.01
C ALA A 438 -26.38 9.69 -2.22
N ALA A 439 -25.79 9.73 -3.42
CA ALA A 439 -26.41 10.27 -4.63
C ALA A 439 -27.22 9.25 -5.44
N ASP A 440 -27.01 7.93 -5.26
CA ASP A 440 -27.51 6.93 -6.20
C ASP A 440 -27.91 5.62 -5.51
N ALA A 441 -28.74 5.67 -4.45
CA ALA A 441 -29.46 4.47 -4.05
C ALA A 441 -30.35 4.05 -5.24
N PRO A 442 -30.04 2.95 -5.95
CA PRO A 442 -30.68 2.65 -7.22
C PRO A 442 -32.14 2.28 -6.96
N SER A 443 -33.02 3.02 -7.61
CA SER A 443 -34.42 2.63 -7.80
C SER A 443 -34.54 1.97 -9.17
N GLY A 444 -34.10 0.72 -9.29
CA GLY A 444 -34.30 -0.05 -10.53
C GLY A 444 -33.35 -1.24 -10.69
N LYS A 445 -33.80 -2.25 -11.45
CA LYS A 445 -32.98 -3.39 -11.87
C LYS A 445 -31.79 -2.88 -12.70
N VAL A 446 -30.57 -3.19 -12.26
CA VAL A 446 -29.39 -3.14 -13.14
C VAL A 446 -29.58 -4.16 -14.26
N ALA A 447 -29.08 -3.88 -15.46
CA ALA A 447 -29.20 -4.80 -16.58
C ALA A 447 -28.44 -6.09 -16.28
N GLU A 448 -29.17 -7.17 -15.94
CA GLU A 448 -28.60 -8.48 -15.62
C GLU A 448 -27.70 -8.96 -16.78
N ILE A 449 -26.40 -9.15 -16.52
CA ILE A 449 -25.54 -9.91 -17.42
C ILE A 449 -26.10 -11.32 -17.61
N SER A 450 -26.29 -11.72 -18.86
CA SER A 450 -26.79 -13.07 -19.13
C SER A 450 -25.78 -14.13 -18.67
N ASP A 451 -26.27 -15.28 -18.20
CA ASP A 451 -25.43 -16.44 -17.89
C ASP A 451 -24.49 -16.82 -19.03
N LEU A 452 -24.89 -16.58 -20.28
CA LEU A 452 -24.07 -16.85 -21.46
C LEU A 452 -22.81 -15.98 -21.49
N GLU A 453 -22.91 -14.72 -21.08
CA GLU A 453 -21.79 -13.80 -20.96
C GLU A 453 -20.89 -14.15 -19.77
N LEU A 454 -21.47 -14.51 -18.61
CA LEU A 454 -20.71 -14.98 -17.45
C LEU A 454 -19.90 -16.25 -17.76
N LYS A 455 -20.51 -17.21 -18.47
CA LYS A 455 -19.88 -18.49 -18.85
C LYS A 455 -18.70 -18.37 -19.81
N LYS A 456 -18.44 -17.18 -20.39
CA LYS A 456 -17.20 -16.91 -21.13
C LYS A 456 -15.96 -16.98 -20.24
N TYR A 457 -16.15 -16.82 -18.93
CA TYR A 457 -15.09 -16.86 -17.94
C TYR A 457 -15.23 -18.06 -17.01
N ARG A 458 -14.11 -18.38 -16.38
CA ARG A 458 -14.01 -19.27 -15.22
C ARG A 458 -13.71 -18.40 -14.00
N VAL A 459 -14.00 -18.90 -12.80
CA VAL A 459 -13.66 -18.19 -11.56
C VAL A 459 -12.58 -18.97 -10.83
N LEU A 460 -11.53 -18.29 -10.36
CA LEU A 460 -10.52 -18.87 -9.49
C LEU A 460 -10.53 -18.12 -8.15
N VAL A 461 -10.76 -18.84 -7.06
CA VAL A 461 -10.66 -18.28 -5.71
C VAL A 461 -9.27 -18.53 -5.13
N VAL A 462 -8.61 -17.46 -4.67
CA VAL A 462 -7.29 -17.54 -4.03
C VAL A 462 -7.37 -17.02 -2.58
N PRO A 463 -7.22 -17.87 -1.56
CA PRO A 463 -7.45 -17.52 -0.17
C PRO A 463 -6.22 -16.88 0.51
N GLY A 464 -6.39 -16.46 1.77
CA GLY A 464 -5.35 -15.86 2.60
C GLY A 464 -4.47 -16.86 3.37
N VAL A 465 -3.73 -16.35 4.37
CA VAL A 465 -2.94 -17.18 5.30
C VAL A 465 -3.87 -18.12 6.06
N LEU A 466 -3.36 -19.27 6.48
CA LEU A 466 -4.06 -20.30 7.27
C LEU A 466 -5.21 -21.01 6.55
N SER A 467 -5.43 -20.78 5.25
CA SER A 467 -6.49 -21.45 4.49
C SER A 467 -6.31 -22.97 4.40
N SER A 468 -5.09 -23.49 4.59
CA SER A 468 -4.80 -24.93 4.65
C SER A 468 -4.94 -25.55 6.05
N CYS A 469 -5.25 -24.75 7.07
CA CYS A 469 -5.20 -25.20 8.46
C CYS A 469 -6.51 -25.83 8.95
N GLN A 470 -7.64 -25.57 8.29
CA GLN A 470 -8.94 -26.12 8.67
C GLN A 470 -9.75 -26.46 7.41
N ALA A 471 -10.30 -27.67 7.37
CA ALA A 471 -11.22 -28.08 6.31
C ALA A 471 -12.58 -27.38 6.51
N ASN A 472 -13.28 -27.06 5.41
CA ASN A 472 -14.61 -26.44 5.40
C ASN A 472 -14.66 -24.98 5.90
N THR A 473 -13.57 -24.23 5.77
CA THR A 473 -13.53 -22.77 5.94
C THR A 473 -12.89 -22.14 4.70
N GLU A 474 -13.27 -22.61 3.52
CA GLU A 474 -12.79 -22.06 2.26
C GLU A 474 -13.36 -20.65 2.07
N ALA A 475 -12.54 -19.73 1.54
CA ALA A 475 -12.99 -18.39 1.23
C ALA A 475 -14.15 -18.46 0.22
N PHE A 476 -15.27 -17.80 0.53
CA PHE A 476 -16.48 -17.76 -0.30
C PHE A 476 -17.09 -19.13 -0.62
N GLN A 477 -16.88 -20.17 0.22
CA GLN A 477 -17.34 -21.55 -0.08
C GLN A 477 -18.79 -21.63 -0.58
N ASP A 478 -19.72 -20.98 0.12
CA ASP A 478 -21.15 -20.97 -0.25
C ASP A 478 -21.39 -20.21 -1.56
N GLY A 479 -20.65 -19.12 -1.80
CA GLY A 479 -20.64 -18.36 -3.05
C GLY A 479 -20.12 -19.16 -4.24
N GLN A 480 -19.04 -19.91 -4.06
CA GLN A 480 -18.49 -20.80 -5.07
C GLN A 480 -19.53 -21.84 -5.50
N LYS A 481 -20.16 -22.49 -4.52
CA LYS A 481 -21.22 -23.47 -4.75
C LYS A 481 -22.42 -22.83 -5.46
N HIS A 482 -22.84 -21.65 -5.02
CA HIS A 482 -23.95 -20.94 -5.64
C HIS A 482 -23.69 -20.65 -7.13
N LEU A 483 -22.53 -20.09 -7.48
CA LEU A 483 -22.17 -19.82 -8.88
C LEU A 483 -22.12 -21.09 -9.75
N GLN A 484 -21.66 -22.21 -9.19
CA GLN A 484 -21.65 -23.50 -9.90
C GLN A 484 -23.07 -24.03 -10.12
N GLU A 485 -23.92 -24.04 -9.09
CA GLU A 485 -25.25 -24.66 -9.15
C GLU A 485 -26.29 -23.78 -9.87
N LYS A 486 -26.28 -22.48 -9.60
CA LYS A 486 -27.25 -21.53 -10.16
C LYS A 486 -26.87 -21.08 -11.56
N HIS A 487 -25.61 -20.67 -11.75
CA HIS A 487 -25.14 -20.06 -13.00
C HIS A 487 -24.36 -21.02 -13.89
N GLY A 488 -24.04 -22.23 -13.43
CA GLY A 488 -23.26 -23.19 -14.22
C GLY A 488 -21.84 -22.69 -14.55
N ILE A 489 -21.29 -21.81 -13.71
CA ILE A 489 -19.94 -21.25 -13.88
C ILE A 489 -18.92 -22.25 -13.34
N THR A 490 -17.82 -22.45 -14.08
CA THR A 490 -16.70 -23.24 -13.58
C THR A 490 -15.96 -22.42 -12.52
N VAL A 491 -16.06 -22.85 -11.26
CA VAL A 491 -15.35 -22.25 -10.13
C VAL A 491 -14.28 -23.22 -9.63
N ASP A 492 -13.04 -22.74 -9.59
CA ASP A 492 -11.86 -23.43 -9.09
C ASP A 492 -11.42 -22.76 -7.76
N PHE A 493 -10.92 -23.55 -6.81
CA PHE A 493 -10.30 -23.06 -5.57
C PHE A 493 -8.81 -23.42 -5.55
N PHE A 494 -7.94 -22.43 -5.31
CA PHE A 494 -6.50 -22.67 -5.16
C PHE A 494 -6.15 -22.88 -3.69
N GLN A 495 -5.77 -24.10 -3.32
CA GLN A 495 -5.29 -24.39 -1.98
C GLN A 495 -3.89 -23.81 -1.77
N ALA A 496 -3.80 -22.59 -1.25
CA ALA A 496 -2.53 -21.93 -0.97
C ALA A 496 -1.86 -22.53 0.29
N PRO A 497 -0.58 -22.93 0.24
CA PRO A 497 0.20 -23.22 1.44
C PRO A 497 0.60 -21.92 2.13
N ASN A 498 0.93 -22.01 3.42
CA ASN A 498 1.54 -20.90 4.16
C ASN A 498 2.98 -20.73 3.69
N ASP A 499 3.21 -19.83 2.74
CA ASP A 499 4.51 -19.63 2.11
C ASP A 499 4.63 -18.17 1.69
N THR A 500 5.81 -17.75 1.22
CA THR A 500 6.00 -16.42 0.64
C THR A 500 5.09 -16.19 -0.56
N SER A 501 4.71 -14.95 -0.82
CA SER A 501 3.86 -14.61 -1.97
C SER A 501 4.55 -14.89 -3.30
N THR A 502 5.87 -14.77 -3.38
CA THR A 502 6.65 -15.18 -4.57
C THR A 502 6.52 -16.68 -4.85
N ASN A 503 6.65 -17.53 -3.83
CA ASN A 503 6.49 -18.99 -4.01
C ASN A 503 5.06 -19.38 -4.37
N ASN A 504 4.07 -18.78 -3.72
CA ASN A 504 2.67 -19.02 -4.05
C ASN A 504 2.31 -18.48 -5.44
N GLY A 505 2.86 -17.34 -5.83
CA GLY A 505 2.69 -16.78 -7.17
C GLY A 505 3.19 -17.73 -8.26
N ALA A 506 4.36 -18.34 -8.07
CA ALA A 506 4.88 -19.36 -9.00
C ALA A 506 3.97 -20.61 -9.09
N LYS A 507 3.39 -21.04 -7.96
CA LYS A 507 2.45 -22.17 -7.93
C LYS A 507 1.13 -21.81 -8.63
N ILE A 508 0.60 -20.61 -8.40
CA ILE A 508 -0.60 -20.09 -9.09
C ILE A 508 -0.35 -20.00 -10.59
N ALA A 509 0.79 -19.46 -11.01
CA ALA A 509 1.16 -19.38 -12.42
C ALA A 509 1.22 -20.77 -13.06
N SER A 510 1.83 -21.75 -12.38
CA SER A 510 1.84 -23.14 -12.86
C SER A 510 0.45 -23.75 -12.95
N TYR A 511 -0.39 -23.52 -11.94
CA TYR A 511 -1.78 -23.97 -11.91
C TYR A 511 -2.58 -23.41 -13.10
N LEU A 512 -2.45 -22.11 -13.38
CA LEU A 512 -3.12 -21.47 -14.51
C LEU A 512 -2.66 -22.06 -15.85
N ARG A 513 -1.36 -22.26 -16.05
CA ARG A 513 -0.83 -22.89 -17.29
C ARG A 513 -1.42 -24.27 -17.53
N GLU A 514 -1.47 -25.10 -16.49
CA GLU A 514 -2.06 -26.44 -16.58
C GLU A 514 -3.55 -26.38 -16.93
N LYS A 515 -4.31 -25.52 -16.24
CA LYS A 515 -5.76 -25.40 -16.45
C LYS A 515 -6.16 -24.77 -17.78
N MET A 516 -5.31 -23.91 -18.35
CA MET A 516 -5.53 -23.31 -19.66
C MET A 516 -5.30 -24.29 -20.82
N ALA A 517 -4.57 -25.39 -20.61
CA ALA A 517 -4.34 -26.40 -21.65
C ALA A 517 -5.61 -27.18 -22.02
N GLY A 518 -6.55 -27.32 -21.07
CA GLY A 518 -7.82 -28.04 -21.27
C GLY A 518 -9.03 -27.15 -21.58
N ASP A 519 -8.97 -25.87 -21.23
CA ASP A 519 -10.06 -24.90 -21.43
C ASP A 519 -9.46 -23.49 -21.63
N ALA A 520 -9.71 -22.91 -22.81
CA ALA A 520 -9.15 -21.61 -23.20
C ALA A 520 -9.86 -20.40 -22.57
N ARG A 521 -10.95 -20.61 -21.82
CA ARG A 521 -11.65 -19.53 -21.12
C ARG A 521 -10.76 -18.96 -20.01
N LYS A 522 -10.62 -17.64 -20.01
CA LYS A 522 -9.84 -16.90 -19.00
C LYS A 522 -10.52 -16.90 -17.64
N TYR A 523 -9.73 -16.67 -16.60
CA TYR A 523 -10.20 -16.57 -15.23
C TYR A 523 -10.54 -15.13 -14.82
N ILE A 524 -11.67 -14.95 -14.16
CA ILE A 524 -11.86 -13.89 -13.18
C ILE A 524 -11.33 -14.44 -11.86
N VAL A 525 -10.22 -13.87 -11.37
CA VAL A 525 -9.61 -14.30 -10.12
C VAL A 525 -10.19 -13.47 -8.98
N VAL A 526 -10.81 -14.13 -8.00
CA VAL A 526 -11.28 -13.49 -6.76
C VAL A 526 -10.33 -13.88 -5.64
N SER A 527 -9.56 -12.92 -5.11
CA SER A 527 -8.61 -13.17 -4.05
C SER A 527 -9.00 -12.51 -2.74
N TYR A 528 -8.60 -13.12 -1.64
CA TYR A 528 -8.89 -12.64 -0.29
C TYR A 528 -7.61 -12.57 0.55
N SER A 529 -7.43 -11.48 1.32
CA SER A 529 -6.29 -11.31 2.23
C SER A 529 -4.95 -11.50 1.51
N LYS A 530 -4.06 -12.37 2.02
CA LYS A 530 -2.78 -12.74 1.39
C LYS A 530 -2.90 -13.35 -0.02
N GLY A 531 -4.04 -13.93 -0.39
CA GLY A 531 -4.24 -14.43 -1.75
C GLY A 531 -4.06 -13.34 -2.80
N SER A 532 -4.28 -12.07 -2.42
CA SER A 532 -4.13 -10.93 -3.31
C SER A 532 -2.67 -10.66 -3.71
N PRO A 533 -1.70 -10.48 -2.78
CA PRO A 533 -0.29 -10.41 -3.16
C PRO A 533 0.24 -11.69 -3.82
N ASP A 534 -0.32 -12.87 -3.55
CA ASP A 534 0.06 -14.11 -4.25
C ASP A 534 -0.31 -14.06 -5.74
N VAL A 535 -1.49 -13.52 -6.07
CA VAL A 535 -1.91 -13.29 -7.46
C VAL A 535 -1.09 -12.18 -8.11
N GLN A 536 -0.77 -11.10 -7.39
CA GLN A 536 0.08 -10.03 -7.93
C GLN A 536 1.47 -10.56 -8.31
N GLU A 537 2.08 -11.41 -7.47
CA GLU A 537 3.36 -12.04 -7.77
C GLU A 537 3.26 -13.00 -8.97
N ALA A 538 2.15 -13.74 -9.11
CA ALA A 538 1.91 -14.59 -10.30
C ALA A 538 1.84 -13.77 -11.59
N LEU A 539 1.13 -12.64 -11.57
CA LEU A 539 0.99 -11.74 -12.71
C LEU A 539 2.33 -11.07 -13.07
N ALA A 540 3.08 -10.64 -12.06
CA ALA A 540 4.38 -10.01 -12.24
C ALA A 540 5.43 -10.98 -12.81
N SER A 541 5.44 -12.24 -12.37
CA SER A 541 6.49 -13.20 -12.73
C SER A 541 6.20 -14.01 -14.01
N ASP A 542 4.95 -14.12 -14.44
CA ASP A 542 4.59 -14.98 -15.58
C ASP A 542 3.65 -14.30 -16.61
N PRO A 543 4.12 -14.01 -17.85
CA PRO A 543 3.27 -13.54 -18.94
C PRO A 543 2.10 -14.47 -19.30
N GLN A 544 2.25 -15.79 -19.14
CA GLN A 544 1.15 -16.74 -19.39
C GLN A 544 0.07 -16.63 -18.32
N ALA A 545 0.43 -16.39 -17.06
CA ALA A 545 -0.53 -16.10 -16.01
C ALA A 545 -1.32 -14.81 -16.32
N ARG A 546 -0.63 -13.75 -16.79
CA ARG A 546 -1.29 -12.52 -17.29
C ARG A 546 -2.27 -12.79 -18.43
N ASN A 547 -1.91 -13.67 -19.36
CA ASN A 547 -2.78 -14.04 -20.46
C ASN A 547 -3.99 -14.90 -20.03
N ALA A 548 -3.83 -15.71 -18.99
CA ALA A 548 -4.87 -16.58 -18.43
C ALA A 548 -5.90 -15.82 -17.58
N ILE A 549 -5.54 -14.68 -17.02
CA ILE A 549 -6.40 -13.88 -16.13
C ILE A 549 -7.06 -12.75 -16.93
N ALA A 550 -8.39 -12.70 -16.93
CA ALA A 550 -9.16 -11.62 -17.53
C ALA A 550 -9.33 -10.42 -16.59
N ALA A 551 -9.53 -10.69 -15.29
CA ALA A 551 -9.63 -9.67 -14.26
C ALA A 551 -9.20 -10.22 -12.90
N HIS A 552 -8.78 -9.33 -12.01
CA HIS A 552 -8.42 -9.62 -10.63
C HIS A 552 -9.28 -8.80 -9.66
N VAL A 553 -10.18 -9.47 -8.94
CA VAL A 553 -11.02 -8.86 -7.91
C VAL A 553 -10.45 -9.19 -6.53
N THR A 554 -10.15 -8.17 -5.73
CA THR A 554 -9.62 -8.32 -4.37
C THR A 554 -10.68 -7.98 -3.34
N VAL A 555 -10.93 -8.87 -2.39
CA VAL A 555 -11.78 -8.62 -1.22
C VAL A 555 -10.90 -8.62 0.02
N ALA A 556 -10.82 -7.50 0.72
CA ALA A 556 -9.92 -7.32 1.87
C ALA A 556 -8.49 -7.82 1.56
N GLY A 557 -7.96 -7.46 0.39
CA GLY A 557 -6.67 -7.96 -0.09
C GLY A 557 -5.49 -7.28 0.57
N ALA A 558 -4.46 -8.00 0.99
CA ALA A 558 -3.30 -7.42 1.68
C ALA A 558 -2.30 -6.75 0.71
N ILE A 559 -2.76 -5.73 -0.02
CA ILE A 559 -2.02 -5.09 -1.12
C ILE A 559 -0.84 -4.25 -0.61
N GLY A 560 -1.10 -3.34 0.34
CA GLY A 560 -0.10 -2.51 1.01
C GLY A 560 0.62 -3.21 2.16
N GLY A 561 0.22 -4.46 2.47
CA GLY A 561 0.64 -5.19 3.66
C GLY A 561 -0.19 -4.83 4.90
N SER A 562 0.36 -5.13 6.08
CA SER A 562 -0.29 -4.84 7.37
C SER A 562 0.74 -4.38 8.41
N PRO A 563 0.45 -3.34 9.21
CA PRO A 563 1.26 -3.01 10.40
C PRO A 563 1.40 -4.19 11.37
N ILE A 564 0.39 -5.07 11.46
CA ILE A 564 0.44 -6.26 12.33
C ILE A 564 1.60 -7.17 11.93
N ALA A 565 1.86 -7.32 10.63
CA ALA A 565 2.93 -8.19 10.12
C ALA A 565 4.34 -7.68 10.46
N GLU A 566 4.52 -6.40 10.79
CA GLU A 566 5.81 -5.82 11.18
C GLU A 566 6.21 -6.23 12.61
N THR A 567 5.23 -6.41 13.51
CA THR A 567 5.45 -6.77 14.92
C THR A 567 5.62 -8.28 15.16
N MET A 568 5.30 -9.09 14.14
CA MET A 568 5.25 -10.55 14.25
C MET A 568 6.54 -11.33 13.98
N PRO A 569 7.60 -10.85 13.29
CA PRO A 569 8.79 -11.69 13.02
C PRO A 569 9.51 -12.15 14.30
N GLU A 570 9.60 -11.29 15.32
CA GLU A 570 10.20 -11.67 16.61
C GLU A 570 9.31 -12.63 17.41
N ILE A 571 7.98 -12.44 17.38
CA ILE A 571 7.02 -13.30 18.10
C ILE A 571 6.90 -14.66 17.41
N ALA A 572 6.75 -14.68 16.09
CA ALA A 572 6.65 -15.90 15.30
C ALA A 572 7.94 -16.74 15.37
N GLN A 573 9.13 -16.13 15.32
CA GLN A 573 10.39 -16.88 15.50
C GLN A 573 10.55 -17.43 16.92
N ARG A 574 10.13 -16.67 17.94
CA ARG A 574 10.26 -17.08 19.36
C ARG A 574 9.24 -18.17 19.75
N TYR A 575 8.12 -18.28 19.03
CA TYR A 575 7.04 -19.22 19.32
C TYR A 575 6.69 -20.19 18.17
N ALA A 576 7.48 -20.25 17.10
CA ALA A 576 7.34 -21.21 15.98
C ALA A 576 7.29 -22.68 16.46
N GLY A 577 7.94 -22.99 17.58
CA GLY A 577 7.85 -24.31 18.23
C GLY A 577 6.57 -24.55 19.05
N MET A 578 5.87 -23.50 19.49
CA MET A 578 4.67 -23.57 20.34
C MET A 578 3.35 -23.53 19.56
N LEU A 579 3.30 -22.85 18.41
CA LEU A 579 2.13 -22.76 17.54
C LEU A 579 2.06 -23.92 16.53
N LYS A 580 2.16 -25.18 17.00
CA LYS A 580 1.76 -26.34 16.18
C LYS A 580 0.23 -26.35 16.05
N LEU A 581 -0.27 -25.49 15.15
CA LEU A 581 -1.65 -25.39 14.68
C LEU A 581 -1.90 -26.52 13.67
N GLY A 582 -2.26 -27.72 14.14
CA GLY A 582 -2.66 -28.82 13.26
C GLY A 582 -1.70 -29.15 12.11
N THR A 583 -2.23 -29.72 11.03
CA THR A 583 -1.54 -30.01 9.76
C THR A 583 -1.73 -28.83 8.78
N CYS A 584 -1.22 -27.65 9.11
CA CYS A 584 -1.12 -26.57 8.13
C CYS A 584 -0.01 -26.88 7.13
N ASP A 585 -0.27 -26.72 5.84
CA ASP A 585 0.78 -26.78 4.83
C ASP A 585 1.66 -25.52 4.90
N GLY A 586 2.98 -25.70 4.87
CA GLY A 586 3.96 -24.61 4.83
C GLY A 586 4.33 -24.01 6.19
N ASN A 587 4.91 -22.81 6.15
CA ASN A 587 5.37 -22.04 7.30
C ASN A 587 4.67 -20.67 7.37
N VAL A 588 3.90 -20.48 8.44
CA VAL A 588 3.16 -19.24 8.70
C VAL A 588 4.11 -18.03 8.77
N ALA A 589 5.30 -18.17 9.35
CA ALA A 589 6.26 -17.06 9.44
C ALA A 589 6.69 -16.55 8.04
N ASP A 590 6.83 -17.44 7.06
CA ASP A 590 7.17 -17.07 5.69
C ASP A 590 6.01 -16.36 4.98
N ALA A 591 4.77 -16.74 5.30
CA ALA A 591 3.60 -16.01 4.83
C ALA A 591 3.56 -14.58 5.39
N PHE A 592 3.83 -14.38 6.68
CA PHE A 592 3.85 -13.05 7.30
C PHE A 592 5.00 -12.16 6.81
N LYS A 593 6.15 -12.72 6.42
CA LYS A 593 7.22 -11.94 5.75
C LYS A 593 6.69 -11.20 4.52
N SER A 594 5.79 -11.84 3.78
CA SER A 594 5.15 -11.26 2.59
C SER A 594 4.05 -10.25 2.92
N LEU A 595 3.60 -10.17 4.16
CA LEU A 595 2.56 -9.21 4.57
C LEU A 595 3.13 -7.96 5.20
N ARG A 596 4.44 -7.88 5.41
CA ARG A 596 5.08 -6.65 5.90
C ARG A 596 4.95 -5.53 4.87
N ARG A 597 4.72 -4.30 5.35
CA ARG A 597 4.49 -3.16 4.46
C ARG A 597 5.74 -2.77 3.68
N ASP A 598 6.94 -2.96 4.23
CA ASP A 598 8.20 -2.70 3.51
C ASP A 598 8.31 -3.58 2.25
N VAL A 599 7.97 -4.87 2.37
CA VAL A 599 7.97 -5.82 1.25
C VAL A 599 6.91 -5.45 0.22
N ARG A 600 5.71 -5.07 0.67
CA ARG A 600 4.59 -4.77 -0.23
C ARG A 600 4.69 -3.44 -0.93
N LYS A 601 5.14 -2.40 -0.23
CA LYS A 601 5.49 -1.11 -0.84
C LYS A 601 6.55 -1.27 -1.92
N ARG A 602 7.58 -2.09 -1.67
CA ARG A 602 8.60 -2.40 -2.68
C ARG A 602 8.00 -3.06 -3.92
N PHE A 603 7.15 -4.08 -3.73
CA PHE A 603 6.47 -4.72 -4.85
C PHE A 603 5.63 -3.73 -5.68
N LEU A 604 4.90 -2.83 -5.01
CA LEU A 604 4.08 -1.81 -5.67
C LEU A 604 4.91 -0.72 -6.35
N GLN A 605 6.12 -0.43 -5.87
CA GLN A 605 7.08 0.44 -6.57
C GLN A 605 7.56 -0.22 -7.87
N ASP A 606 7.76 -1.53 -7.86
CA ASP A 606 8.19 -2.30 -9.05
C ASP A 606 7.07 -2.52 -10.06
N HIS A 607 5.83 -2.62 -9.55
CA HIS A 607 4.63 -2.89 -10.33
C HIS A 607 3.56 -1.84 -10.01
N PRO A 608 3.78 -0.57 -10.40
CA PRO A 608 2.93 0.54 -9.96
C PRO A 608 1.53 0.48 -10.54
N ASP A 609 1.30 -0.20 -11.66
CA ASP A 609 -0.01 -0.36 -12.28
C ASP A 609 -0.51 -1.80 -12.23
N PRO A 610 -1.84 -1.99 -12.22
CA PRO A 610 -2.42 -3.31 -12.30
C PRO A 610 -2.11 -3.93 -13.67
N LEU A 611 -1.58 -5.17 -13.66
CA LEU A 611 -1.17 -5.90 -14.86
C LEU A 611 -2.33 -6.49 -15.66
N VAL A 612 -3.52 -6.50 -15.06
CA VAL A 612 -4.81 -6.90 -15.64
C VAL A 612 -5.88 -5.95 -15.09
N PRO A 613 -7.08 -5.86 -15.70
CA PRO A 613 -8.20 -5.15 -15.07
C PRO A 613 -8.40 -5.60 -13.62
N SER A 614 -8.23 -4.68 -12.68
CA SER A 614 -8.27 -4.97 -11.25
C SER A 614 -9.40 -4.21 -10.57
N PHE A 615 -10.02 -4.84 -9.57
CA PHE A 615 -11.14 -4.30 -8.81
C PHE A 615 -10.92 -4.54 -7.32
N SER A 616 -11.08 -3.53 -6.48
CA SER A 616 -10.82 -3.65 -5.04
C SER A 616 -12.05 -3.32 -4.19
N LEU A 617 -12.36 -4.26 -3.28
CA LEU A 617 -13.28 -4.11 -2.16
C LEU A 617 -12.47 -4.11 -0.87
N ALA A 618 -12.48 -2.99 -0.17
CA ALA A 618 -11.89 -2.91 1.17
C ALA A 618 -12.96 -3.21 2.23
N ALA A 619 -12.57 -3.72 3.38
CA ALA A 619 -13.47 -3.92 4.51
C ALA A 619 -13.12 -2.95 5.65
N VAL A 620 -14.13 -2.51 6.38
CA VAL A 620 -14.00 -1.67 7.58
C VAL A 620 -15.02 -2.12 8.60
N SER A 621 -14.60 -2.20 9.86
CA SER A 621 -15.45 -2.45 11.02
C SER A 621 -15.14 -1.46 12.14
N ASP A 622 -16.04 -1.38 13.12
CA ASP A 622 -15.86 -0.64 14.36
C ASP A 622 -15.84 -1.57 15.58
N GLU A 623 -15.63 -1.01 16.76
CA GLU A 623 -15.54 -1.77 18.02
C GLU A 623 -16.76 -2.68 18.25
N THR A 624 -17.93 -2.27 17.76
CA THR A 624 -19.20 -2.98 17.97
C THR A 624 -19.51 -4.02 16.90
N THR A 625 -18.85 -3.95 15.75
CA THR A 625 -19.05 -4.83 14.59
C THR A 625 -17.83 -5.73 14.33
N THR A 626 -16.72 -5.56 15.06
CA THR A 626 -15.58 -6.47 15.03
C THR A 626 -15.83 -7.72 15.89
N SER A 627 -15.53 -8.90 15.35
CA SER A 627 -15.53 -10.15 16.12
C SER A 627 -14.53 -10.12 17.29
N LYS A 628 -14.90 -10.70 18.43
CA LYS A 628 -14.06 -10.76 19.65
C LYS A 628 -12.66 -11.30 19.39
N MET A 629 -12.51 -12.26 18.48
CA MET A 629 -11.21 -12.83 18.11
C MET A 629 -10.24 -11.81 17.50
N LEU A 630 -10.77 -10.73 16.93
CA LEU A 630 -10.00 -9.73 16.18
C LEU A 630 -9.96 -8.36 16.86
N LEU A 631 -10.71 -8.17 17.95
CA LEU A 631 -10.91 -6.86 18.58
C LEU A 631 -9.59 -6.19 19.02
N GLU A 632 -8.62 -6.97 19.48
CA GLU A 632 -7.34 -6.44 19.91
C GLU A 632 -6.45 -6.02 18.73
N ALA A 633 -6.52 -6.74 17.61
CA ALA A 633 -5.88 -6.33 16.38
C ALA A 633 -6.55 -5.07 15.81
N TRP A 634 -7.88 -4.95 15.92
CA TRP A 634 -8.61 -3.73 15.61
C TRP A 634 -8.14 -2.56 16.48
N LYS A 635 -8.07 -2.71 17.81
CA LYS A 635 -7.56 -1.66 18.71
C LYS A 635 -6.16 -1.20 18.32
N LEU A 636 -5.28 -2.15 17.99
CA LEU A 636 -3.93 -1.82 17.51
C LEU A 636 -3.98 -1.03 16.20
N LEU A 637 -4.77 -1.47 15.22
CA LEU A 637 -4.85 -0.82 13.91
C LEU A 637 -5.56 0.54 13.94
N THR A 638 -6.53 0.75 14.83
CA THR A 638 -7.17 2.06 15.00
C THR A 638 -6.22 3.16 15.48
N ALA A 639 -5.06 2.79 16.04
CA ALA A 639 -4.01 3.75 16.33
C ALA A 639 -3.36 4.32 15.05
N TYR A 640 -3.47 3.62 13.91
CA TYR A 640 -2.98 4.05 12.60
C TYR A 640 -4.10 4.61 11.69
N ASP A 641 -5.23 3.93 11.59
CA ASP A 641 -6.42 4.45 10.90
C ASP A 641 -7.66 3.74 11.47
N PRO A 642 -8.69 4.48 11.91
CA PRO A 642 -9.93 3.85 12.38
C PRO A 642 -10.64 3.05 11.29
N ARG A 643 -10.33 3.28 10.00
CA ARG A 643 -10.87 2.53 8.87
C ARG A 643 -10.04 1.27 8.66
N THR A 644 -10.39 0.23 9.42
CA THR A 644 -9.71 -1.07 9.38
C THR A 644 -10.70 -2.22 9.50
N ASP A 645 -10.38 -3.35 8.87
CA ASP A 645 -11.12 -4.60 9.03
C ASP A 645 -10.58 -5.47 10.18
N SER A 646 -9.69 -4.94 11.03
CA SER A 646 -8.92 -5.60 12.09
C SER A 646 -7.65 -6.34 11.67
N GLN A 647 -7.38 -6.49 10.37
CA GLN A 647 -6.13 -7.07 9.85
C GLN A 647 -5.40 -6.13 8.89
N LEU A 648 -6.15 -5.32 8.15
CA LEU A 648 -5.67 -4.38 7.15
C LEU A 648 -6.29 -3.01 7.41
N LEU A 649 -5.53 -1.97 7.09
CA LEU A 649 -6.08 -0.63 6.93
C LEU A 649 -6.81 -0.58 5.58
N GLN A 650 -7.89 0.21 5.48
CA GLN A 650 -8.63 0.35 4.23
C GLN A 650 -7.71 0.77 3.06
N SER A 651 -6.76 1.67 3.31
CA SER A 651 -5.78 2.13 2.32
C SER A 651 -4.86 1.04 1.83
N ASP A 652 -4.53 0.08 2.69
CA ASP A 652 -3.65 -1.06 2.37
C ASP A 652 -4.42 -2.19 1.66
N ALA A 653 -5.74 -2.06 1.53
CA ALA A 653 -6.61 -3.04 0.87
C ALA A 653 -6.93 -2.73 -0.60
N LEU A 654 -6.37 -1.64 -1.15
CA LEU A 654 -6.70 -1.15 -2.50
C LEU A 654 -5.53 -1.35 -3.46
N ILE A 655 -5.80 -1.88 -4.66
CA ILE A 655 -4.81 -1.96 -5.74
C ILE A 655 -4.56 -0.55 -6.29
N PRO A 656 -3.34 -0.01 -6.20
CA PRO A 656 -2.98 1.24 -6.86
C PRO A 656 -3.28 1.18 -8.35
N GLY A 657 -4.08 2.13 -8.85
CA GLY A 657 -4.49 2.17 -10.27
C GLY A 657 -5.60 1.20 -10.66
N GLY A 658 -6.03 0.31 -9.76
CA GLY A 658 -7.21 -0.54 -9.93
C GLY A 658 -8.51 0.24 -9.72
N ASN A 659 -9.62 -0.35 -10.17
CA ASN A 659 -10.96 0.21 -9.96
C ASN A 659 -11.42 -0.04 -8.51
N TYR A 660 -12.08 0.94 -7.92
CA TYR A 660 -12.61 0.84 -6.56
C TYR A 660 -14.09 0.46 -6.60
N LEU A 661 -14.45 -0.63 -5.93
CA LEU A 661 -15.83 -1.14 -5.90
C LEU A 661 -16.58 -0.72 -4.63
N GLY A 662 -15.90 -0.29 -3.57
CA GLY A 662 -16.55 0.16 -2.34
C GLY A 662 -15.90 -0.35 -1.05
N THR A 663 -16.54 0.01 0.07
CA THR A 663 -16.13 -0.43 1.41
C THR A 663 -17.21 -1.32 2.02
N LEU A 664 -16.84 -2.51 2.42
CA LEU A 664 -17.68 -3.48 3.12
C LEU A 664 -17.72 -3.13 4.62
N HIS A 665 -18.90 -3.19 5.24
CA HIS A 665 -19.13 -2.98 6.67
C HIS A 665 -19.02 -4.29 7.43
N ALA A 666 -17.79 -4.75 7.63
CA ALA A 666 -17.52 -6.03 8.25
C ALA A 666 -16.05 -6.15 8.67
N ASP A 667 -15.79 -7.05 9.61
CA ASP A 667 -14.42 -7.45 9.92
C ASP A 667 -13.83 -8.36 8.83
N HIS A 668 -12.52 -8.56 8.92
CA HIS A 668 -11.73 -9.29 7.93
C HIS A 668 -12.27 -10.71 7.68
N LEU A 669 -12.78 -11.40 8.71
CA LEU A 669 -13.27 -12.77 8.58
C LEU A 669 -14.68 -12.80 7.98
N ALA A 670 -15.56 -11.91 8.43
CA ALA A 670 -16.97 -11.87 8.03
C ALA A 670 -17.18 -11.74 6.51
N VAL A 671 -16.33 -10.99 5.82
CA VAL A 671 -16.46 -10.73 4.37
C VAL A 671 -16.19 -11.95 3.48
N ALA A 672 -15.50 -12.99 3.97
CA ALA A 672 -15.09 -14.12 3.12
C ALA A 672 -15.23 -15.51 3.77
N LEU A 673 -15.21 -15.62 5.09
CA LEU A 673 -15.17 -16.89 5.82
C LEU A 673 -16.47 -17.10 6.60
N ASN A 674 -17.13 -18.23 6.38
CA ASN A 674 -18.36 -18.58 7.09
C ASN A 674 -18.05 -19.38 8.37
N TYR A 675 -17.92 -18.66 9.48
CA TYR A 675 -17.81 -19.21 10.83
C TYR A 675 -19.15 -19.40 11.55
N GLU A 676 -20.28 -19.01 10.93
CA GLU A 676 -21.61 -19.26 11.50
C GLU A 676 -21.99 -20.75 11.45
N ASN A 677 -21.44 -21.47 10.46
CA ASN A 677 -21.74 -22.87 10.17
C ASN A 677 -20.66 -23.87 10.63
N VAL A 678 -19.61 -23.41 11.34
CA VAL A 678 -18.59 -24.31 11.88
C VAL A 678 -19.10 -25.13 13.06
N ALA A 679 -18.60 -26.37 13.19
CA ALA A 679 -19.02 -27.29 14.26
C ALA A 679 -18.51 -26.83 15.64
N GLU A 680 -17.36 -26.15 15.69
CA GLU A 680 -16.72 -25.71 16.92
C GLU A 680 -17.41 -24.48 17.51
N GLN A 681 -18.24 -24.70 18.55
CA GLN A 681 -18.95 -23.63 19.26
C GLN A 681 -18.04 -22.52 19.81
N SER A 682 -16.78 -22.83 20.15
CA SER A 682 -15.82 -21.81 20.58
C SER A 682 -15.44 -20.85 19.46
N ILE A 683 -15.22 -21.34 18.24
CA ILE A 683 -14.89 -20.48 17.09
C ILE A 683 -16.08 -19.58 16.81
N LYS A 684 -17.29 -20.13 16.78
CA LYS A 684 -18.54 -19.37 16.60
C LYS A 684 -18.74 -18.30 17.68
N ALA A 685 -18.42 -18.59 18.94
CA ALA A 685 -18.57 -17.63 20.04
C ALA A 685 -17.58 -16.45 19.99
N PHE A 686 -16.43 -16.61 19.32
CA PHE A 686 -15.40 -15.58 19.19
C PHE A 686 -15.44 -14.87 17.83
N ALA A 687 -15.92 -15.53 16.77
CA ALA A 687 -16.31 -14.94 15.48
C ALA A 687 -17.76 -14.43 15.53
N ASN A 688 -18.09 -13.65 16.57
CA ASN A 688 -19.47 -13.32 16.94
C ASN A 688 -20.11 -12.20 16.09
N HIS A 689 -19.36 -11.61 15.15
CA HIS A 689 -19.87 -10.65 14.17
C HIS A 689 -19.65 -11.16 12.74
N ASN A 690 -19.75 -12.48 12.55
CA ASN A 690 -19.55 -13.13 11.26
C ASN A 690 -20.81 -13.18 10.39
N HIS A 691 -21.93 -12.56 10.77
CA HIS A 691 -23.15 -12.54 9.95
C HIS A 691 -23.01 -11.51 8.81
N TYR A 692 -22.92 -11.98 7.56
CA TYR A 692 -22.69 -11.13 6.39
C TYR A 692 -23.15 -11.83 5.09
N PRO A 693 -23.72 -11.11 4.10
CA PRO A 693 -24.23 -11.68 2.85
C PRO A 693 -23.10 -12.00 1.85
N ARG A 694 -22.30 -13.03 2.17
CA ARG A 694 -21.11 -13.42 1.40
C ARG A 694 -21.43 -13.98 0.02
N VAL A 695 -22.57 -14.67 -0.14
CA VAL A 695 -22.95 -15.29 -1.42
C VAL A 695 -23.30 -14.18 -2.41
N ALA A 696 -24.16 -13.24 -2.02
CA ALA A 696 -24.51 -12.08 -2.82
C ALA A 696 -23.29 -11.20 -3.14
N LEU A 697 -22.41 -10.97 -2.15
CA LEU A 697 -21.17 -10.22 -2.38
C LEU A 697 -20.29 -10.88 -3.45
N PHE A 698 -20.04 -12.19 -3.31
CA PHE A 698 -19.16 -12.93 -4.21
C PHE A 698 -19.71 -12.98 -5.63
N GLU A 699 -21.02 -13.22 -5.76
CA GLU A 699 -21.71 -13.23 -7.04
C GLU A 699 -21.71 -11.86 -7.71
N ALA A 700 -22.09 -10.80 -7.00
CA ALA A 700 -22.07 -9.44 -7.52
C ALA A 700 -20.66 -9.03 -7.99
N ALA A 701 -19.62 -9.39 -7.23
CA ALA A 701 -18.23 -9.12 -7.61
C ALA A 701 -17.82 -9.79 -8.92
N VAL A 702 -18.21 -11.05 -9.14
CA VAL A 702 -17.94 -11.78 -10.39
C VAL A 702 -18.74 -11.22 -11.56
N ARG A 703 -20.03 -10.94 -11.35
CA ARG A 703 -20.91 -10.35 -12.38
C ARG A 703 -20.40 -8.99 -12.83
N PHE A 704 -20.12 -8.12 -11.87
CA PHE A 704 -19.65 -6.77 -12.14
C PHE A 704 -18.33 -6.75 -12.91
N ALA A 705 -17.39 -7.63 -12.56
CA ALA A 705 -16.13 -7.76 -13.29
C ALA A 705 -16.36 -8.22 -14.75
N ALA A 706 -17.22 -9.22 -14.96
CA ALA A 706 -17.56 -9.70 -16.30
C ALA A 706 -18.25 -8.63 -17.16
N GLU A 707 -19.17 -7.85 -16.59
CA GLU A 707 -19.85 -6.73 -17.26
C GLU A 707 -18.90 -5.63 -17.69
N ASN A 708 -17.96 -5.25 -16.81
CA ASN A 708 -16.96 -4.24 -17.11
C ASN A 708 -16.02 -4.72 -18.22
N LEU A 709 -15.64 -5.99 -18.23
CA LEU A 709 -14.84 -6.60 -19.30
C LEU A 709 -15.59 -6.58 -20.64
N ALA A 710 -16.87 -6.96 -20.65
CA ALA A 710 -17.70 -6.95 -21.87
C ALA A 710 -17.90 -5.53 -22.42
N SER A 711 -18.10 -4.55 -21.53
CA SER A 711 -18.26 -3.14 -21.91
C SER A 711 -16.99 -2.57 -22.52
N ALA A 712 -15.83 -2.86 -21.93
CA ALA A 712 -14.53 -2.45 -22.46
C ALA A 712 -14.26 -3.03 -23.87
N GLN A 713 -14.64 -4.30 -24.10
CA GLN A 713 -14.51 -4.93 -25.42
C GLN A 713 -15.38 -4.27 -26.50
N LYS A 714 -16.61 -3.87 -26.16
CA LYS A 714 -17.51 -3.17 -27.09
C LYS A 714 -16.97 -1.79 -27.45
N SER A 715 -16.48 -1.03 -26.47
CA SER A 715 -15.89 0.29 -26.72
C SER A 715 -14.61 0.24 -27.55
N ALA A 716 -13.86 -0.86 -27.52
CA ALA A 716 -12.65 -1.04 -28.34
C ALA A 716 -12.94 -1.47 -29.79
N GLN A 717 -14.16 -1.92 -30.09
CA GLN A 717 -14.60 -2.32 -31.44
C GLN A 717 -15.29 -1.18 -32.21
N GLN A 718 -15.59 -0.07 -31.53
CA GLN A 718 -16.11 1.18 -32.09
C GLN A 718 -14.98 2.16 -32.32
#